data_AF-A0A520TPU2-F1
#
_entry.id   AF-A0A520TPU2-F1
#
_cell.length_a   1.000
_cell.length_b   1.000
_cell.length_c   1.000
_cell.angle_alpha   90.00
_cell.angle_beta   90.00
_cell.angle_gamma   90.00
#
_symmetry.space_group_name_H-M   'P 1'
#
loop_
_entity.id
_entity.type
_entity.pdbx_description
1 polymer ?
#
loop_
_entity_poly.entity_id
_entity_poly.type
_entity_poly.pdbx_seq_one_letter_code
_entity_poly.pdbx_strand_id
1 'polypeptide(L)'
;LAKKLKYEGLATIEFLANVEKNDFRFIECNPRLQVEHTVTESVLSMDIVKAQIQVASGKTLKQIKLEQKNVPEPKGYAIQSRVNMETIDSKGNANPGGGTFEKFDLPSGPGVRADSYGYAGYETNPLFDSLIAKIITYSSEDNLKQAIKRNYRSLCEFKIVGVPTNLDLLKNILVNQDFKNNKVHTNFFENNLEPLTDLKTHVDLSDINRSIPKDNLKRGKIENLDPLAVLDHGKSGGAFVDQSENILDLQQQDIKEGYESVNAPMQGMIVKFDVKVGDSVWEGKTLGIMEAMKMEHEISSKVSGVVEEISVTSLDTVFEGHSLMVIRLADVEKQSSNEDEEVDLDWIRPDLREALDRKEASHDVNRPEAVKKRYGTGHRTARENIEHLCDEGSFLEYGSVVMAAQRRRRSEEDLIKNTTGDGMVCGLGHVNGDLFPESASRVMAMSYDYMVLAGTQGKMNHQKKDRMFEIAEQNELPTILFAEGGGGRPGDTDTSGVAGLDCLAFTYFAQLSGLVPVIGITTGRCFAGNAVLLGCCDVIIATEDSNIGVGGPAMIEGGGLGVFTPDEVGPMDVQVPNGVVDISVKNEEEAVEVAKKYLSYFQGPIKEWKEPDARKLRFAVPENRLRYYDMRDIIEGIADIDSVLEIRKDWAPGIITSFVRIEGKPVGIVANNPGHLSGAIDSPGADKGSRFIQLCDAFDIPILSLIDCPGIMVGPESEKTALIRHAARMFVVGANIETPMMSVVIRKAYGLGAQAMAGGSFKIPLFTVTWPTGEFGGMGLEGAVKLGYRKELEAIKDPKKRIEAYEKMVADSYHRGRAVNMASHFELDDVIDPAETRNWISSALKSLPPKSRSGKKRPNIDTW
;
A
#
# COMPACT_ATOMS: atom_id res chain seq x y z
N LEU A 1 -2.88 30.76 -16.32
CA LEU A 1 -3.59 31.25 -15.13
C LEU A 1 -3.17 30.49 -13.87
N ALA A 2 -3.48 29.19 -13.74
CA ALA A 2 -3.16 28.36 -12.57
C ALA A 2 -1.69 28.44 -12.09
N LYS A 3 -0.71 28.33 -13.01
CA LYS A 3 0.73 28.47 -12.67
C LYS A 3 1.10 29.83 -12.06
N LYS A 4 0.46 30.92 -12.48
CA LYS A 4 0.69 32.27 -11.94
C LYS A 4 0.12 32.41 -10.53
N LEU A 5 -1.00 31.75 -10.26
CA LEU A 5 -1.67 31.74 -8.96
C LEU A 5 -1.09 30.72 -7.98
N LYS A 6 -0.13 29.88 -8.42
CA LYS A 6 0.38 28.73 -7.67
C LYS A 6 -0.77 27.84 -7.15
N TYR A 7 -1.78 27.66 -8.00
CA TYR A 7 -2.95 26.85 -7.64
C TYR A 7 -2.60 25.37 -7.70
N GLU A 8 -2.97 24.64 -6.65
CA GLU A 8 -2.77 23.19 -6.50
C GLU A 8 -4.13 22.53 -6.31
N GLY A 9 -4.52 21.68 -7.25
CA GLY A 9 -5.83 21.01 -7.26
C GLY A 9 -6.47 20.99 -8.65
N LEU A 10 -7.74 20.61 -8.69
CA LEU A 10 -8.55 20.66 -9.90
C LEU A 10 -9.29 21.97 -10.00
N ALA A 11 -9.20 22.63 -11.16
CA ALA A 11 -10.01 23.77 -11.47
C ALA A 11 -10.54 23.71 -12.90
N THR A 12 -11.81 24.08 -13.08
CA THR A 12 -12.39 24.35 -14.40
C THR A 12 -12.31 25.84 -14.67
N ILE A 13 -11.76 26.23 -15.82
CA ILE A 13 -11.69 27.62 -16.27
C ILE A 13 -12.72 27.78 -17.38
N GLU A 14 -13.75 28.59 -17.13
CA GLU A 14 -14.86 28.77 -18.04
C GLU A 14 -14.65 29.98 -18.95
N PHE A 15 -14.98 29.78 -20.22
CA PHE A 15 -14.91 30.80 -21.24
C PHE A 15 -16.22 30.86 -22.01
N LEU A 16 -16.69 32.08 -22.29
CA LEU A 16 -17.74 32.32 -23.28
C LEU A 16 -17.08 32.49 -24.64
N ALA A 17 -17.34 31.57 -25.56
CA ALA A 17 -16.81 31.64 -26.91
C ALA A 17 -17.85 32.18 -27.89
N ASN A 18 -17.45 33.14 -28.72
CA ASN A 18 -18.22 33.57 -29.89
C ASN A 18 -17.47 33.08 -31.14
N VAL A 19 -18.01 32.01 -31.71
CA VAL A 19 -17.43 31.31 -32.86
C VAL A 19 -17.45 32.19 -34.11
N GLU A 20 -18.46 33.04 -34.29
CA GLU A 20 -18.58 33.93 -35.45
C GLU A 20 -17.50 35.01 -35.47
N LYS A 21 -17.13 35.53 -34.29
CA LYS A 21 -16.09 36.54 -34.12
C LYS A 21 -14.71 35.95 -33.84
N ASN A 22 -14.62 34.62 -33.72
CA ASN A 22 -13.42 33.89 -33.31
C ASN A 22 -12.77 34.48 -32.05
N ASP A 23 -13.59 34.85 -31.07
CA ASP A 23 -13.15 35.42 -29.81
C ASP A 23 -13.77 34.72 -28.60
N PHE A 24 -13.12 34.88 -27.44
CA PHE A 24 -13.58 34.31 -26.19
C PHE A 24 -13.38 35.29 -25.03
N ARG A 25 -14.16 35.13 -23.96
CA ARG A 25 -14.05 35.90 -22.72
C ARG A 25 -14.04 34.96 -21.53
N PHE A 26 -13.15 35.21 -20.57
CA PHE A 26 -13.15 34.49 -19.30
C PHE A 26 -14.46 34.80 -18.54
N ILE A 27 -15.11 33.78 -18.00
CA ILE A 27 -16.33 33.91 -17.18
C ILE A 27 -15.95 33.71 -15.71
N GLU A 28 -15.50 32.50 -15.38
CA GLU A 28 -15.30 32.06 -14.00
C GLU A 28 -14.16 31.02 -13.91
N CYS A 29 -13.62 30.86 -12.71
CA CYS A 29 -12.79 29.72 -12.35
C CYS A 29 -13.47 28.97 -11.21
N ASN A 30 -13.72 27.68 -11.39
CA ASN A 30 -14.32 26.78 -10.41
C ASN A 30 -13.21 25.89 -9.80
N PRO A 31 -12.62 26.22 -8.63
CA PRO A 31 -11.49 25.50 -8.03
C PRO A 31 -11.94 24.23 -7.27
N ARG A 32 -12.76 23.40 -7.92
CA ARG A 32 -13.37 22.19 -7.37
C ARG A 32 -13.69 21.20 -8.48
N LEU A 33 -13.94 19.95 -8.12
CA LEU A 33 -14.50 18.96 -9.04
C LEU A 33 -15.87 19.43 -9.54
N GLN A 34 -16.06 19.48 -10.86
CA GLN A 34 -17.33 19.85 -11.48
C GLN A 34 -18.16 18.61 -11.82
N VAL A 35 -19.48 18.75 -11.91
CA VAL A 35 -20.41 17.65 -12.16
C VAL A 35 -20.11 16.95 -13.50
N GLU A 36 -19.69 17.72 -14.50
CA GLU A 36 -19.37 17.27 -15.85
C GLU A 36 -17.97 16.67 -16.03
N HIS A 37 -17.13 16.53 -14.99
CA HIS A 37 -15.79 15.96 -15.12
C HIS A 37 -15.77 14.59 -15.82
N THR A 38 -16.84 13.81 -15.68
CA THR A 38 -16.99 12.47 -16.26
C THR A 38 -16.88 12.43 -17.79
N VAL A 39 -17.24 13.51 -18.50
CA VAL A 39 -17.07 13.53 -19.97
C VAL A 39 -15.60 13.67 -20.35
N THR A 40 -14.84 14.47 -19.58
CA THR A 40 -13.39 14.60 -19.71
C THR A 40 -12.69 13.27 -19.42
N GLU A 41 -13.09 12.58 -18.35
CA GLU A 41 -12.60 11.23 -18.04
C GLU A 41 -12.84 10.25 -19.19
N SER A 42 -14.03 10.32 -19.80
CA SER A 42 -14.42 9.42 -20.89
C SER A 42 -13.59 9.60 -22.16
N VAL A 43 -13.31 10.86 -22.56
CA VAL A 43 -12.56 11.14 -23.81
C VAL A 43 -11.04 11.10 -23.64
N LEU A 44 -10.54 11.31 -22.42
CA LEU A 44 -9.10 11.25 -22.10
C LEU A 44 -8.68 9.89 -21.54
N SER A 45 -9.63 9.05 -21.13
CA SER A 45 -9.36 7.79 -20.37
C SER A 45 -8.52 8.05 -19.12
N MET A 46 -8.85 9.12 -18.40
CA MET A 46 -8.18 9.57 -17.19
C MET A 46 -9.14 9.57 -16.00
N ASP A 47 -8.66 9.20 -14.82
CA ASP A 47 -9.40 9.32 -13.56
C ASP A 47 -9.01 10.62 -12.87
N ILE A 48 -9.89 11.61 -12.98
CA ILE A 48 -9.68 12.99 -12.54
C ILE A 48 -9.82 13.08 -11.02
N VAL A 49 -10.74 12.31 -10.42
CA VAL A 49 -10.92 12.25 -8.97
C VAL A 49 -9.67 11.66 -8.30
N LYS A 50 -9.14 10.56 -8.84
CA LYS A 50 -7.87 9.98 -8.39
C LYS A 50 -6.73 10.98 -8.51
N ALA A 51 -6.63 11.73 -9.61
CA ALA A 51 -5.62 12.76 -9.78
C ALA A 51 -5.74 13.87 -8.72
N GLN A 52 -6.97 14.32 -8.41
CA GLN A 52 -7.23 15.30 -7.34
C GLN A 52 -6.72 14.82 -5.98
N ILE A 53 -7.08 13.59 -5.61
CA ILE A 53 -6.65 12.97 -4.34
C ILE A 53 -5.12 12.84 -4.30
N GLN A 54 -4.50 12.44 -5.41
CA GLN A 54 -3.05 12.32 -5.49
C GLN A 54 -2.34 13.67 -5.34
N VAL A 55 -2.83 14.73 -5.98
CA VAL A 55 -2.28 16.08 -5.81
C VAL A 55 -2.48 16.56 -4.36
N ALA A 56 -3.67 16.34 -3.79
CA ALA A 56 -3.94 16.67 -2.38
C ALA A 56 -3.03 15.90 -1.40
N SER A 57 -2.61 14.68 -1.76
CA SER A 57 -1.62 13.90 -1.00
C SER A 57 -0.16 14.34 -1.19
N GLY A 58 0.09 15.46 -1.88
CA GLY A 58 1.43 16.01 -2.10
C GLY A 58 2.16 15.47 -3.34
N LYS A 59 1.51 14.66 -4.19
CA LYS A 59 2.13 14.20 -5.44
C LYS A 59 2.16 15.33 -6.46
N THR A 60 3.31 15.50 -7.11
CA THR A 60 3.49 16.43 -8.22
C THR A 60 2.85 15.91 -9.50
N LEU A 61 2.44 16.81 -10.41
CA LEU A 61 1.93 16.44 -11.74
C LEU A 61 2.88 15.52 -12.53
N LYS A 62 4.19 15.66 -12.32
CA LYS A 62 5.21 14.79 -12.93
C LYS A 62 5.13 13.36 -12.39
N GLN A 63 4.99 13.19 -11.08
CA GLN A 63 4.87 11.86 -10.45
C GLN A 63 3.60 11.12 -10.89
N ILE A 64 2.49 11.83 -11.08
CA ILE A 64 1.23 11.25 -11.56
C ILE A 64 1.10 11.23 -13.09
N LYS A 65 2.17 11.60 -13.81
CA LYS A 65 2.25 11.63 -15.29
C LYS A 65 1.20 12.53 -15.96
N LEU A 66 0.77 13.61 -15.30
CA LEU A 66 -0.19 14.60 -15.82
C LEU A 66 0.45 15.94 -16.21
N GLU A 67 1.71 15.92 -16.64
CA GLU A 67 2.29 17.07 -17.35
C GLU A 67 1.62 17.21 -18.73
N GLN A 68 1.47 18.43 -19.25
CA GLN A 68 0.75 18.71 -20.52
C GLN A 68 1.18 17.80 -21.68
N LYS A 69 2.48 17.46 -21.78
CA LYS A 69 3.03 16.59 -22.82
C LYS A 69 2.56 15.11 -22.74
N ASN A 70 2.05 14.70 -21.58
CA ASN A 70 1.61 13.33 -21.29
C ASN A 70 0.07 13.20 -21.31
N VAL A 71 -0.66 14.32 -21.30
CA VAL A 71 -2.12 14.31 -21.42
C VAL A 71 -2.47 13.95 -22.87
N PRO A 72 -3.24 12.87 -23.11
CA PRO A 72 -3.60 12.47 -24.47
C PRO A 72 -4.53 13.51 -25.11
N GLU A 73 -4.53 13.58 -26.44
CA GLU A 73 -5.58 14.29 -27.17
C GLU A 73 -6.94 13.62 -26.91
N PRO A 74 -8.03 14.38 -26.70
CA PRO A 74 -9.37 13.83 -26.57
C PRO A 74 -9.72 12.92 -27.76
N LYS A 75 -10.15 11.69 -27.49
CA LYS A 75 -10.54 10.73 -28.54
C LYS A 75 -12.05 10.59 -28.60
N GLY A 76 -12.65 10.91 -29.74
CA GLY A 76 -14.08 10.72 -29.99
C GLY A 76 -14.97 11.69 -29.19
N TYR A 77 -16.21 11.29 -28.92
CA TYR A 77 -17.22 12.16 -28.29
C TYR A 77 -17.83 11.50 -27.06
N ALA A 78 -18.01 12.28 -25.99
CA ALA A 78 -18.79 11.90 -24.82
C ALA A 78 -19.95 12.89 -24.61
N ILE A 79 -21.10 12.37 -24.18
CA ILE A 79 -22.28 13.16 -23.81
C ILE A 79 -22.70 12.71 -22.41
N GLN A 80 -22.83 13.67 -21.49
CA GLN A 80 -23.45 13.47 -20.17
C GLN A 80 -24.84 14.08 -20.20
N SER A 81 -25.84 13.28 -19.83
CA SER A 81 -27.21 13.74 -19.60
C SER A 81 -27.53 13.69 -18.11
N ARG A 82 -27.97 14.83 -17.55
CA ARG A 82 -28.30 15.00 -16.14
C ARG A 82 -29.79 14.76 -15.92
N VAL A 83 -30.11 13.60 -15.36
CA VAL A 83 -31.48 13.21 -15.06
C VAL A 83 -31.86 13.76 -13.70
N ASN A 84 -32.85 14.66 -13.69
CA ASN A 84 -33.26 15.43 -12.53
C ASN A 84 -34.71 15.08 -12.15
N MET A 85 -35.04 15.19 -10.85
CA MET A 85 -36.40 15.10 -10.29
C MET A 85 -37.16 16.40 -10.53
N GLU A 86 -37.31 16.80 -11.78
CA GLU A 86 -38.01 18.03 -12.12
C GLU A 86 -38.77 17.88 -13.43
N THR A 87 -39.84 18.66 -13.57
CA THR A 87 -40.58 18.78 -14.83
C THR A 87 -40.47 20.22 -15.31
N ILE A 88 -40.37 20.41 -16.62
CA ILE A 88 -40.34 21.74 -17.22
C ILE A 88 -41.75 22.09 -17.69
N ASP A 89 -42.25 23.25 -17.29
CA ASP A 89 -43.54 23.77 -17.77
C ASP A 89 -43.44 24.36 -19.19
N SER A 90 -44.59 24.71 -19.78
CA SER A 90 -44.65 25.31 -21.13
C SER A 90 -44.01 26.70 -21.23
N LYS A 91 -43.61 27.30 -20.10
CA LYS A 91 -42.89 28.57 -20.02
C LYS A 91 -41.38 28.37 -19.77
N GLY A 92 -40.90 27.13 -19.64
CA GLY A 92 -39.50 26.80 -19.42
C GLY A 92 -39.06 26.80 -17.96
N ASN A 93 -39.98 26.92 -17.00
CA ASN A 93 -39.64 26.89 -15.58
C ASN A 93 -39.52 25.43 -15.09
N ALA A 94 -38.50 25.16 -14.28
CA ALA A 94 -38.33 23.87 -13.63
C ALA A 94 -39.15 23.78 -12.35
N ASN A 95 -40.03 22.78 -12.30
CA ASN A 95 -40.81 22.43 -11.11
C ASN A 95 -40.18 21.18 -10.47
N PRO A 96 -39.55 21.31 -9.28
CA PRO A 96 -38.97 20.17 -8.60
C PRO A 96 -40.07 19.22 -8.13
N GLY A 97 -39.76 17.93 -8.15
CA GLY A 97 -40.63 16.88 -7.63
C GLY A 97 -39.91 16.03 -6.59
N GLY A 98 -40.67 15.13 -5.98
CA GLY A 98 -40.16 14.17 -5.01
C GLY A 98 -41.10 12.98 -4.87
N GLY A 99 -40.65 11.94 -4.18
CA GLY A 99 -41.39 10.70 -4.01
C GLY A 99 -40.46 9.51 -3.80
N THR A 100 -41.01 8.31 -3.88
CA THR A 100 -40.22 7.07 -3.75
C THR A 100 -39.91 6.51 -5.12
N PHE A 101 -38.66 6.09 -5.35
CA PHE A 101 -38.28 5.35 -6.54
C PHE A 101 -38.86 3.93 -6.49
N GLU A 102 -40.12 3.73 -6.89
CA GLU A 102 -40.76 2.41 -6.95
C GLU A 102 -39.98 1.43 -7.83
N LYS A 103 -39.37 1.95 -8.90
CA LYS A 103 -38.48 1.21 -9.79
C LYS A 103 -37.34 2.10 -10.23
N PHE A 104 -36.13 1.54 -10.26
CA PHE A 104 -34.91 2.27 -10.61
C PHE A 104 -33.90 1.34 -11.31
N ASP A 105 -33.95 1.27 -12.64
CA ASP A 105 -33.05 0.46 -13.46
C ASP A 105 -32.13 1.36 -14.30
N LEU A 106 -30.86 1.50 -13.90
CA LEU A 106 -29.88 2.29 -14.66
C LEU A 106 -29.53 1.65 -16.01
N PRO A 107 -29.29 2.45 -17.06
CA PRO A 107 -28.83 1.93 -18.34
C PRO A 107 -27.39 1.41 -18.23
N SER A 108 -27.08 0.38 -18.99
CA SER A 108 -25.77 -0.28 -18.95
C SER A 108 -25.31 -0.76 -20.33
N GLY A 109 -24.07 -1.23 -20.40
CA GLY A 109 -23.48 -1.80 -21.61
C GLY A 109 -22.30 -1.00 -22.18
N PRO A 110 -21.71 -1.46 -23.29
CA PRO A 110 -20.47 -0.88 -23.82
C PRO A 110 -20.62 0.60 -24.20
N GLY A 111 -19.72 1.43 -23.67
CA GLY A 111 -19.72 2.87 -23.90
C GLY A 111 -20.81 3.64 -23.14
N VAL A 112 -21.43 3.03 -22.13
CA VAL A 112 -22.40 3.66 -21.21
C VAL A 112 -21.87 3.57 -19.79
N ARG A 113 -21.81 4.72 -19.10
CA ARG A 113 -21.49 4.87 -17.68
C ARG A 113 -22.66 5.60 -17.02
N ALA A 114 -23.09 5.15 -15.86
CA ALA A 114 -24.13 5.79 -15.08
C ALA A 114 -23.60 6.06 -13.67
N ASP A 115 -23.56 7.33 -13.28
CA ASP A 115 -23.21 7.76 -11.92
C ASP A 115 -24.50 8.24 -11.25
N SER A 116 -24.98 7.55 -10.21
CA SER A 116 -26.22 7.88 -9.50
C SER A 116 -26.13 7.49 -8.04
N TYR A 117 -26.93 8.15 -7.19
CA TYR A 117 -27.16 7.73 -5.80
C TYR A 117 -28.43 6.88 -5.63
N GLY A 118 -29.29 6.79 -6.65
CA GLY A 118 -30.63 6.20 -6.55
C GLY A 118 -30.65 4.67 -6.57
N TYR A 119 -31.62 4.08 -5.89
CA TYR A 119 -31.98 2.66 -5.96
C TYR A 119 -33.48 2.47 -5.71
N ALA A 120 -34.04 1.31 -6.06
CA ALA A 120 -35.47 1.06 -5.85
C ALA A 120 -35.83 1.07 -4.35
N GLY A 121 -36.90 1.79 -3.99
CA GLY A 121 -37.30 2.06 -2.62
C GLY A 121 -36.63 3.28 -1.99
N TYR A 122 -35.76 3.99 -2.72
CA TYR A 122 -35.17 5.24 -2.22
C TYR A 122 -36.23 6.35 -2.22
N GLU A 123 -36.47 6.94 -1.06
CA GLU A 123 -37.37 8.08 -0.89
C GLU A 123 -36.58 9.38 -1.03
N THR A 124 -37.03 10.25 -1.93
CA THR A 124 -36.30 11.46 -2.28
C THR A 124 -36.68 12.60 -1.35
N ASN A 125 -35.68 13.42 -1.02
CA ASN A 125 -35.86 14.58 -0.18
C ASN A 125 -35.75 15.85 -1.05
N PRO A 126 -36.82 16.65 -1.19
CA PRO A 126 -36.82 17.85 -2.01
C PRO A 126 -35.91 18.97 -1.48
N LEU A 127 -35.31 18.81 -0.28
CA LEU A 127 -34.32 19.74 0.30
C LEU A 127 -32.94 19.64 -0.37
N PHE A 128 -32.68 18.60 -1.15
CA PHE A 128 -31.41 18.39 -1.86
C PHE A 128 -31.58 18.63 -3.36
N ASP A 129 -30.45 18.82 -4.05
CA ASP A 129 -30.41 19.04 -5.51
C ASP A 129 -31.20 17.97 -6.27
N SER A 130 -31.86 18.36 -7.36
CA SER A 130 -32.78 17.50 -8.11
C SER A 130 -32.05 16.41 -8.91
N LEU A 131 -30.73 16.49 -9.06
CA LEU A 131 -29.92 15.56 -9.88
C LEU A 131 -29.91 14.12 -9.34
N ILE A 132 -30.60 13.20 -10.02
CA ILE A 132 -30.69 11.78 -9.65
C ILE A 132 -29.52 10.98 -10.18
N ALA A 133 -29.23 11.15 -11.47
CA ALA A 133 -28.30 10.32 -12.21
C ALA A 133 -27.64 11.10 -13.34
N LYS A 134 -26.37 10.82 -13.59
CA LYS A 134 -25.62 11.29 -14.75
C LYS A 134 -25.46 10.11 -15.69
N ILE A 135 -26.10 10.17 -16.85
CA ILE A 135 -25.98 9.14 -17.89
C ILE A 135 -24.94 9.59 -18.91
N ILE A 136 -23.78 8.95 -18.87
CA ILE A 136 -22.62 9.30 -19.69
C ILE A 136 -22.45 8.25 -20.78
N THR A 137 -22.44 8.70 -22.02
CA THR A 137 -22.18 7.82 -23.16
C THR A 137 -21.00 8.30 -23.96
N TYR A 138 -20.12 7.37 -24.29
CA TYR A 138 -18.88 7.62 -24.98
C TYR A 138 -18.86 6.89 -26.32
N SER A 139 -18.31 7.53 -27.35
CA SER A 139 -18.03 6.95 -28.66
C SER A 139 -16.58 7.23 -29.03
N SER A 140 -15.81 6.17 -29.29
CA SER A 140 -14.39 6.28 -29.68
C SER A 140 -14.19 6.70 -31.13
N GLU A 141 -15.21 6.56 -31.97
CA GLU A 141 -15.21 7.09 -33.33
C GLU A 141 -15.44 8.61 -33.30
N ASP A 142 -14.79 9.35 -34.20
CA ASP A 142 -14.96 10.80 -34.40
C ASP A 142 -16.33 11.10 -35.05
N ASN A 143 -17.40 10.72 -34.37
CA ASN A 143 -18.77 10.78 -34.84
C ASN A 143 -19.73 11.10 -33.68
N LEU A 144 -20.02 12.39 -33.51
CA LEU A 144 -20.97 12.90 -32.51
C LEU A 144 -22.34 12.19 -32.60
N LYS A 145 -22.81 11.86 -33.81
CA LYS A 145 -24.13 11.22 -34.00
C LYS A 145 -24.21 9.84 -33.35
N GLN A 146 -23.10 9.11 -33.25
CA GLN A 146 -23.08 7.83 -32.52
C GLN A 146 -23.18 8.03 -31.02
N ALA A 147 -22.50 9.02 -30.45
CA ALA A 147 -22.63 9.38 -29.04
C ALA A 147 -24.08 9.80 -28.72
N ILE A 148 -24.71 10.62 -29.57
CA ILE A 148 -26.12 11.01 -29.45
C ILE A 148 -27.04 9.79 -29.48
N LYS A 149 -26.87 8.89 -30.45
CA LYS A 149 -27.70 7.68 -30.59
C LYS A 149 -27.56 6.77 -29.37
N ARG A 150 -26.34 6.61 -28.84
CA ARG A 150 -26.06 5.81 -27.64
C ARG A 150 -26.69 6.45 -26.40
N ASN A 151 -26.58 7.77 -26.25
CA ASN A 151 -27.20 8.51 -25.15
C ASN A 151 -28.73 8.38 -25.17
N TYR A 152 -29.35 8.60 -26.33
CA TYR A 152 -30.80 8.47 -26.50
C TYR A 152 -31.29 7.07 -26.14
N ARG A 153 -30.61 6.02 -26.64
CA ARG A 153 -30.93 4.63 -26.29
C ARG A 153 -30.83 4.39 -24.77
N SER A 154 -29.78 4.92 -24.15
CA SER A 154 -29.55 4.78 -22.70
C SER A 154 -30.63 5.48 -21.89
N LEU A 155 -31.13 6.65 -22.33
CA LEU A 155 -32.25 7.33 -21.68
C LEU A 155 -33.59 6.60 -21.86
N CYS A 156 -33.80 5.88 -22.98
CA CYS A 156 -34.97 4.99 -23.13
C CYS A 156 -34.86 3.72 -22.26
N GLU A 157 -33.64 3.23 -22.02
CA GLU A 157 -33.39 2.07 -21.17
C GLU A 157 -33.48 2.39 -19.67
N PHE A 158 -33.27 3.65 -19.27
CA PHE A 158 -33.37 4.09 -17.89
C PHE A 158 -34.84 4.07 -17.42
N LYS A 159 -35.17 3.14 -16.53
CA LYS A 159 -36.50 3.04 -15.93
C LYS A 159 -36.52 3.65 -14.54
N ILE A 160 -37.26 4.73 -14.38
CA ILE A 160 -37.56 5.34 -13.09
C ILE A 160 -39.07 5.52 -12.95
N VAL A 161 -39.63 5.03 -11.84
CA VAL A 161 -41.07 5.09 -11.53
C VAL A 161 -41.24 5.62 -10.12
N GLY A 162 -42.31 6.39 -9.89
CA GLY A 162 -42.68 6.96 -8.59
C GLY A 162 -42.20 8.39 -8.35
N VAL A 163 -41.44 8.99 -9.28
CA VAL A 163 -41.10 10.42 -9.29
C VAL A 163 -41.21 11.03 -10.69
N PRO A 164 -41.60 12.31 -10.81
CA PRO A 164 -41.50 13.04 -12.08
C PRO A 164 -40.03 13.36 -12.40
N THR A 165 -39.65 13.29 -13.68
CA THR A 165 -38.27 13.56 -14.13
C THR A 165 -38.20 14.32 -15.43
N ASN A 166 -37.03 14.89 -15.74
CA ASN A 166 -36.75 15.58 -17.00
C ASN A 166 -36.35 14.64 -18.15
N LEU A 167 -36.57 13.32 -18.02
CA LEU A 167 -36.11 12.32 -19.01
C LEU A 167 -36.62 12.59 -20.43
N ASP A 168 -37.90 12.95 -20.56
CA ASP A 168 -38.48 13.21 -21.88
C ASP A 168 -37.91 14.47 -22.53
N LEU A 169 -37.61 15.50 -21.74
CA LEU A 169 -36.93 16.68 -22.23
C LEU A 169 -35.54 16.33 -22.79
N LEU A 170 -34.76 15.53 -22.05
CA LEU A 170 -33.43 15.11 -22.50
C LEU A 170 -33.50 14.28 -23.78
N LYS A 171 -34.48 13.36 -23.89
CA LYS A 171 -34.74 12.61 -25.12
C LYS A 171 -35.08 13.55 -26.29
N ASN A 172 -35.91 14.58 -26.05
CA ASN A 172 -36.29 15.60 -27.04
C ASN A 172 -35.08 16.42 -27.54
N ILE A 173 -34.19 16.82 -26.63
CA ILE A 173 -32.93 17.51 -26.98
C ILE A 173 -32.08 16.65 -27.92
N LEU A 174 -31.92 15.36 -27.61
CA LEU A 174 -31.08 14.46 -28.42
C LEU A 174 -31.66 14.16 -29.80
N VAL A 175 -32.98 14.28 -30.00
CA VAL A 175 -33.61 14.09 -31.32
C VAL A 175 -33.71 15.38 -32.14
N ASN A 176 -33.58 16.55 -31.53
CA ASN A 176 -33.59 17.85 -32.18
C ASN A 176 -32.48 17.97 -33.26
N GLN A 177 -32.82 18.56 -34.40
CA GLN A 177 -31.92 18.63 -35.56
C GLN A 177 -30.77 19.60 -35.36
N ASP A 178 -30.97 20.72 -34.67
CA ASP A 178 -29.91 21.68 -34.39
C ASP A 178 -28.88 21.10 -33.41
N PHE A 179 -29.34 20.36 -32.39
CA PHE A 179 -28.45 19.61 -31.51
C PHE A 179 -27.65 18.54 -32.26
N LYS A 180 -28.30 17.72 -33.10
CA LYS A 180 -27.64 16.69 -33.93
C LYS A 180 -26.61 17.24 -34.92
N ASN A 181 -26.80 18.47 -35.36
CA ASN A 181 -25.89 19.16 -36.27
C ASN A 181 -24.88 20.07 -35.55
N ASN A 182 -24.78 19.97 -34.22
CA ASN A 182 -23.88 20.75 -33.37
C ASN A 182 -24.06 22.28 -33.52
N LYS A 183 -25.31 22.72 -33.74
CA LYS A 183 -25.71 24.14 -33.81
C LYS A 183 -26.30 24.59 -32.47
N VAL A 184 -25.51 24.46 -31.40
CA VAL A 184 -25.93 24.75 -30.03
C VAL A 184 -25.18 25.98 -29.51
N HIS A 185 -25.89 26.88 -28.86
CA HIS A 185 -25.36 28.04 -28.16
C HIS A 185 -26.14 28.25 -26.86
N THR A 186 -25.76 29.19 -26.00
CA THR A 186 -26.37 29.39 -24.67
C THR A 186 -27.89 29.56 -24.72
N ASN A 187 -28.42 30.24 -25.74
CA ASN A 187 -29.88 30.47 -25.89
C ASN A 187 -30.62 29.33 -26.65
N PHE A 188 -29.98 28.16 -26.84
CA PHE A 188 -30.56 27.07 -27.64
C PHE A 188 -31.88 26.57 -27.05
N PHE A 189 -31.93 26.45 -25.72
CA PHE A 189 -33.10 25.94 -25.01
C PHE A 189 -34.30 26.89 -25.17
N GLU A 190 -34.11 28.18 -24.92
CA GLU A 190 -35.14 29.21 -25.06
C GLU A 190 -35.63 29.31 -26.50
N ASN A 191 -34.73 29.18 -27.48
CA ASN A 191 -35.08 29.21 -28.91
C ASN A 191 -35.83 27.95 -29.39
N ASN A 192 -35.81 26.87 -28.61
CA ASN A 192 -36.43 25.58 -28.97
C ASN A 192 -37.45 25.12 -27.90
N LEU A 193 -37.97 26.02 -27.07
CA LEU A 193 -38.78 25.63 -25.91
C LEU A 193 -40.03 24.80 -26.28
N GLU A 194 -40.76 25.23 -27.31
CA GLU A 194 -41.99 24.57 -27.78
C GLU A 194 -41.74 23.12 -28.26
N PRO A 195 -40.80 22.84 -29.19
CA PRO A 195 -40.52 21.45 -29.61
C PRO A 195 -39.83 20.59 -28.54
N LEU A 196 -39.21 21.18 -27.53
CA LEU A 196 -38.52 20.44 -26.46
C LEU A 196 -39.45 20.04 -25.30
N THR A 197 -40.53 20.79 -25.06
CA THR A 197 -41.49 20.53 -23.97
C THR A 197 -42.72 19.71 -24.40
N ASP A 198 -42.90 19.45 -25.70
CA ASP A 198 -43.97 18.59 -26.20
C ASP A 198 -43.71 17.11 -25.87
N LEU A 199 -44.72 16.44 -25.29
CA LEU A 199 -44.65 15.05 -24.80
C LEU A 199 -44.67 13.98 -25.93
N LYS A 200 -44.70 14.39 -27.21
CA LYS A 200 -44.91 13.48 -28.37
C LYS A 200 -43.88 13.56 -29.50
N THR A 201 -42.69 14.09 -29.25
CA THR A 201 -41.67 14.30 -30.30
C THR A 201 -40.70 13.12 -30.50
N HIS A 202 -40.75 12.08 -29.67
CA HIS A 202 -39.85 10.91 -29.74
C HIS A 202 -40.61 9.57 -29.74
N VAL A 203 -39.92 8.48 -30.14
CA VAL A 203 -40.45 7.11 -30.10
C VAL A 203 -39.64 6.33 -29.06
N ASP A 204 -40.27 5.90 -27.97
CA ASP A 204 -39.58 5.15 -26.93
C ASP A 204 -39.17 3.76 -27.46
N LEU A 205 -37.89 3.45 -27.40
CA LEU A 205 -37.32 2.20 -27.91
C LEU A 205 -37.63 0.99 -27.02
N SER A 206 -38.18 1.22 -25.82
CA SER A 206 -38.54 0.16 -24.88
C SER A 206 -39.83 -0.61 -25.25
N ASP A 207 -40.64 -0.10 -26.19
CA ASP A 207 -41.89 -0.73 -26.68
C ASP A 207 -41.69 -1.77 -27.80
N ILE A 208 -40.46 -2.06 -28.20
CA ILE A 208 -40.16 -3.08 -29.22
C ILE A 208 -40.25 -4.48 -28.58
N ASN A 209 -41.47 -5.01 -28.50
CA ASN A 209 -41.79 -6.38 -28.07
C ASN A 209 -40.94 -7.43 -28.81
N ARG A 210 -40.00 -8.08 -28.10
CA ARG A 210 -39.46 -9.40 -28.49
C ARG A 210 -40.49 -10.46 -28.12
N SER A 211 -41.22 -10.96 -29.10
CA SER A 211 -42.10 -12.11 -28.99
C SER A 211 -41.33 -13.38 -28.59
N ILE A 212 -41.70 -13.98 -27.46
CA ILE A 212 -41.32 -15.35 -27.09
C ILE A 212 -42.62 -16.13 -26.86
N PRO A 213 -42.80 -17.35 -27.42
CA PRO A 213 -44.09 -18.04 -27.41
C PRO A 213 -44.49 -18.49 -26.00
N LYS A 214 -45.76 -18.28 -25.65
CA LYS A 214 -46.41 -18.85 -24.46
C LYS A 214 -46.77 -20.31 -24.75
N ASP A 215 -46.13 -21.24 -24.07
CA ASP A 215 -46.66 -22.60 -23.90
C ASP A 215 -47.31 -22.76 -22.53
N ASN A 216 -48.49 -23.36 -22.54
CA ASN A 216 -49.37 -23.56 -21.40
C ASN A 216 -48.86 -24.68 -20.47
N LEU A 217 -48.77 -24.42 -19.16
CA LEU A 217 -48.76 -25.48 -18.15
C LEU A 217 -49.83 -25.22 -17.07
N LYS A 218 -50.66 -26.25 -16.90
CA LYS A 218 -51.85 -26.33 -16.03
C LYS A 218 -51.45 -26.31 -14.54
N ARG A 219 -52.18 -25.55 -13.72
CA ARG A 219 -52.09 -25.58 -12.25
C ARG A 219 -52.91 -26.74 -11.68
N GLY A 220 -52.28 -27.56 -10.82
CA GLY A 220 -52.94 -28.45 -9.86
C GLY A 220 -53.06 -27.78 -8.48
N LYS A 221 -54.10 -28.13 -7.72
CA LYS A 221 -54.47 -27.56 -6.40
C LYS A 221 -53.71 -28.21 -5.23
N ILE A 222 -53.17 -27.32 -4.36
CA ILE A 222 -53.25 -27.17 -2.88
C ILE A 222 -53.16 -28.40 -1.95
N GLU A 223 -52.22 -28.34 -0.99
CA GLU A 223 -52.38 -28.35 0.49
C GLU A 223 -51.02 -27.95 1.12
N ASN A 224 -50.82 -26.78 1.75
CA ASN A 224 -51.29 -26.15 3.00
C ASN A 224 -50.47 -26.55 4.25
N LEU A 225 -49.58 -25.65 4.70
CA LEU A 225 -49.44 -25.18 6.09
C LEU A 225 -48.37 -24.07 6.21
N ASP A 226 -48.71 -23.04 6.99
CA ASP A 226 -47.83 -22.15 7.80
C ASP A 226 -47.50 -20.72 7.26
N PRO A 227 -47.25 -19.70 8.13
CA PRO A 227 -48.25 -18.89 8.86
C PRO A 227 -48.05 -17.37 8.69
N LEU A 228 -47.77 -16.87 7.47
CA LEU A 228 -47.52 -15.44 7.19
C LEU A 228 -48.57 -14.82 6.27
N ALA A 229 -49.83 -14.84 6.72
CA ALA A 229 -50.96 -14.23 6.01
C ALA A 229 -51.43 -12.93 6.69
N VAL A 230 -50.62 -11.87 6.64
CA VAL A 230 -51.06 -10.49 6.95
C VAL A 230 -50.54 -9.54 5.87
N LEU A 231 -50.91 -9.83 4.62
CA LEU A 231 -50.87 -8.88 3.50
C LEU A 231 -51.99 -9.26 2.53
N ASP A 232 -53.25 -8.99 2.92
CA ASP A 232 -54.27 -8.49 1.99
C ASP A 232 -55.57 -8.16 2.73
N HIS A 233 -55.80 -6.87 2.99
CA HIS A 233 -57.15 -6.32 3.07
C HIS A 233 -57.12 -4.88 2.58
N GLY A 234 -57.10 -4.75 1.25
CA GLY A 234 -57.24 -3.47 0.56
C GLY A 234 -58.26 -3.54 -0.58
N LYS A 235 -59.45 -4.11 -0.34
CA LYS A 235 -60.61 -3.89 -1.22
C LYS A 235 -61.94 -3.92 -0.45
N SER A 236 -62.44 -2.73 -0.13
CA SER A 236 -63.88 -2.45 -0.11
C SER A 236 -64.07 -1.00 -0.54
N GLY A 237 -64.73 -0.81 -1.69
CA GLY A 237 -65.07 0.51 -2.20
C GLY A 237 -66.15 1.19 -1.37
N GLY A 238 -66.05 2.52 -1.29
CA GLY A 238 -67.06 3.44 -0.79
C GLY A 238 -66.89 4.78 -1.50
N ALA A 239 -67.98 5.29 -2.07
CA ALA A 239 -68.04 6.49 -2.89
C ALA A 239 -68.20 7.78 -2.04
N PHE A 240 -68.02 8.93 -2.73
CA PHE A 240 -68.32 10.33 -2.32
C PHE A 240 -67.28 10.97 -1.36
N VAL A 241 -66.87 12.25 -1.44
CA VAL A 241 -67.44 13.49 -1.99
C VAL A 241 -66.31 14.43 -2.43
N ASP A 242 -66.52 15.15 -3.53
CA ASP A 242 -65.83 16.39 -3.91
C ASP A 242 -66.32 17.55 -3.02
N GLN A 243 -65.44 18.16 -2.19
CA GLN A 243 -65.48 19.57 -1.75
C GLN A 243 -64.50 19.88 -0.60
N SER A 244 -63.55 20.78 -0.86
CA SER A 244 -63.05 21.91 -0.03
C SER A 244 -61.67 22.30 -0.56
N GLU A 245 -61.60 23.26 -1.49
CA GLU A 245 -61.34 24.68 -1.21
C GLU A 245 -60.07 24.93 -0.37
N ASN A 246 -59.12 25.64 -1.01
CA ASN A 246 -58.15 26.61 -0.48
C ASN A 246 -57.70 26.46 0.98
N ILE A 247 -56.39 26.44 1.22
CA ILE A 247 -55.68 27.39 2.10
C ILE A 247 -54.18 27.23 1.84
N LEU A 248 -53.57 28.21 1.20
CA LEU A 248 -52.16 28.59 1.37
C LEU A 248 -52.08 30.11 1.20
N ASP A 249 -52.87 30.81 2.03
CA ASP A 249 -52.59 32.19 2.41
C ASP A 249 -51.81 32.13 3.73
N LEU A 250 -50.54 32.51 3.70
CA LEU A 250 -49.77 32.83 4.91
C LEU A 250 -50.35 34.13 5.49
N GLN A 251 -51.41 34.01 6.30
CA GLN A 251 -51.84 35.09 7.16
C GLN A 251 -50.85 35.23 8.32
N GLN A 252 -50.08 36.32 8.33
CA GLN A 252 -49.55 36.86 9.59
C GLN A 252 -50.77 37.21 10.46
N GLN A 253 -51.04 36.41 11.49
CA GLN A 253 -51.94 36.83 12.55
C GLN A 253 -51.31 38.01 13.29
N ASP A 254 -52.06 39.10 13.44
CA ASP A 254 -51.72 40.18 14.36
C ASP A 254 -51.68 39.60 15.78
N ILE A 255 -50.48 39.36 16.30
CA ILE A 255 -50.27 38.92 17.66
C ILE A 255 -50.68 40.06 18.61
N LYS A 256 -51.54 39.77 19.59
CA LYS A 256 -51.97 40.75 20.60
C LYS A 256 -50.77 41.27 21.40
N GLU A 257 -50.80 42.57 21.74
CA GLU A 257 -49.80 43.21 22.60
C GLU A 257 -49.68 42.44 23.94
N GLY A 258 -48.50 41.89 24.24
CA GLY A 258 -48.23 41.05 25.42
C GLY A 258 -48.12 39.53 25.19
N TYR A 259 -48.16 39.06 23.93
CA TYR A 259 -47.96 37.66 23.56
C TYR A 259 -46.81 37.52 22.55
N GLU A 260 -46.11 36.38 22.55
CA GLU A 260 -45.04 36.07 21.61
C GLU A 260 -45.17 34.63 21.08
N SER A 261 -44.88 34.46 19.78
CA SER A 261 -44.96 33.16 19.11
C SER A 261 -43.61 32.45 19.15
N VAL A 262 -43.58 31.22 19.65
CA VAL A 262 -42.44 30.31 19.49
C VAL A 262 -42.57 29.64 18.13
N ASN A 263 -41.67 29.99 17.22
CA ASN A 263 -41.67 29.44 15.87
C ASN A 263 -40.67 28.29 15.76
N ALA A 264 -40.92 27.38 14.81
CA ALA A 264 -40.01 26.32 14.48
C ALA A 264 -38.68 26.92 14.01
N PRO A 265 -37.54 26.60 14.65
CA PRO A 265 -36.24 27.16 14.29
C PRO A 265 -35.75 26.65 12.93
N MET A 266 -36.33 25.56 12.43
CA MET A 266 -36.04 24.95 11.13
C MET A 266 -37.23 24.09 10.70
N GLN A 267 -37.17 23.51 9.50
CA GLN A 267 -38.15 22.50 9.07
C GLN A 267 -37.86 21.15 9.74
N GLY A 268 -38.89 20.48 10.28
CA GLY A 268 -38.78 19.16 10.88
C GLY A 268 -40.12 18.61 11.37
N MET A 269 -40.11 17.39 11.91
CA MET A 269 -41.29 16.76 12.51
C MET A 269 -41.28 16.97 14.02
N ILE A 270 -42.37 17.40 14.63
CA ILE A 270 -42.45 17.48 16.09
C ILE A 270 -42.53 16.06 16.66
N VAL A 271 -41.55 15.65 17.47
CA VAL A 271 -41.55 14.33 18.11
C VAL A 271 -42.44 14.36 19.35
N LYS A 272 -42.23 15.36 20.22
CA LYS A 272 -43.02 15.58 21.44
C LYS A 272 -42.90 17.01 21.94
N PHE A 273 -43.88 17.45 22.73
CA PHE A 273 -43.76 18.62 23.60
C PHE A 273 -43.61 18.19 25.05
N ASP A 274 -42.67 18.81 25.76
CA ASP A 274 -42.42 18.60 27.18
C ASP A 274 -43.20 19.63 28.06
N VAL A 275 -44.00 20.50 27.43
CA VAL A 275 -44.88 21.49 28.06
C VAL A 275 -46.33 21.35 27.58
N LYS A 276 -47.28 21.82 28.40
CA LYS A 276 -48.72 21.84 28.09
C LYS A 276 -49.27 23.27 28.18
N VAL A 277 -50.43 23.49 27.57
CA VAL A 277 -51.19 24.74 27.73
C VAL A 277 -51.46 24.99 29.22
N GLY A 278 -51.07 26.17 29.71
CA GLY A 278 -51.15 26.57 31.11
C GLY A 278 -49.82 26.47 31.88
N ASP A 279 -48.79 25.83 31.32
CA ASP A 279 -47.49 25.69 32.00
C ASP A 279 -46.66 26.98 31.96
N SER A 280 -45.92 27.25 33.05
CA SER A 280 -44.93 28.32 33.12
C SER A 280 -43.64 27.91 32.40
N VAL A 281 -43.16 28.79 31.52
CA VAL A 281 -41.94 28.62 30.72
C VAL A 281 -41.04 29.83 30.91
N TRP A 282 -39.73 29.62 31.06
CA TRP A 282 -38.74 30.69 31.18
C TRP A 282 -37.77 30.64 30.00
N GLU A 283 -37.11 31.76 29.72
CA GLU A 283 -36.08 31.83 28.68
C GLU A 283 -34.99 30.75 28.89
N GLY A 284 -34.78 29.93 27.86
CA GLY A 284 -33.86 28.79 27.83
C GLY A 284 -34.46 27.44 28.24
N LYS A 285 -35.72 27.35 28.68
CA LYS A 285 -36.38 26.06 28.99
C LYS A 285 -36.66 25.27 27.70
N THR A 286 -36.36 23.98 27.70
CA THR A 286 -36.76 23.05 26.62
C THR A 286 -38.27 22.84 26.65
N LEU A 287 -38.92 23.12 25.52
CA LEU A 287 -40.36 23.07 25.29
C LEU A 287 -40.79 21.77 24.60
N GLY A 288 -39.90 21.15 23.84
CA GLY A 288 -40.16 19.92 23.12
C GLY A 288 -39.00 19.51 22.23
N ILE A 289 -39.15 18.37 21.56
CA ILE A 289 -38.17 17.80 20.66
C ILE A 289 -38.77 17.74 19.25
N MET A 290 -38.00 18.19 18.27
CA MET A 290 -38.31 18.01 16.85
C MET A 290 -37.23 17.18 16.16
N GLU A 291 -37.62 16.31 15.25
CA GLU A 291 -36.70 15.54 14.43
C GLU A 291 -36.49 16.28 13.10
N ALA A 292 -35.24 16.65 12.84
CA ALA A 292 -34.81 17.22 11.58
C ALA A 292 -33.48 16.59 11.17
N MET A 293 -33.34 16.22 9.89
CA MET A 293 -32.08 15.71 9.33
C MET A 293 -31.47 14.50 10.09
N LYS A 294 -32.29 13.55 10.56
CA LYS A 294 -31.90 12.37 11.37
C LYS A 294 -31.32 12.71 12.75
N MET A 295 -31.53 13.93 13.24
CA MET A 295 -31.18 14.34 14.58
C MET A 295 -32.40 14.90 15.31
N GLU A 296 -32.43 14.69 16.62
CA GLU A 296 -33.38 15.35 17.51
C GLU A 296 -32.83 16.72 17.89
N HIS A 297 -33.66 17.75 17.73
CA HIS A 297 -33.37 19.13 18.07
C HIS A 297 -34.31 19.58 19.20
N GLU A 298 -33.74 20.13 20.25
CA GLU A 298 -34.51 20.74 21.33
C GLU A 298 -35.08 22.09 20.90
N ILE A 299 -36.39 22.25 21.04
CA ILE A 299 -37.08 23.52 20.89
C ILE A 299 -37.03 24.22 22.24
N SER A 300 -36.26 25.30 22.37
CA SER A 300 -36.14 26.08 23.61
C SER A 300 -36.93 27.39 23.54
N SER A 301 -37.45 27.83 24.69
CA SER A 301 -38.16 29.11 24.79
C SER A 301 -37.20 30.29 24.74
N LYS A 302 -37.52 31.31 23.93
CA LYS A 302 -36.80 32.60 23.93
C LYS A 302 -37.39 33.63 24.90
N VAL A 303 -38.54 33.32 25.51
CA VAL A 303 -39.27 34.22 26.39
C VAL A 303 -39.77 33.54 27.64
N SER A 304 -40.09 34.37 28.64
CA SER A 304 -40.68 33.93 29.90
C SER A 304 -42.18 34.27 29.93
N GLY A 305 -43.00 33.29 30.33
CA GLY A 305 -44.45 33.45 30.33
C GLY A 305 -45.21 32.16 30.59
N VAL A 306 -46.47 32.12 30.16
CA VAL A 306 -47.34 30.95 30.26
C VAL A 306 -47.75 30.50 28.86
N VAL A 307 -47.68 29.19 28.58
CA VAL A 307 -48.12 28.62 27.30
C VAL A 307 -49.63 28.78 27.18
N GLU A 308 -50.10 29.58 26.21
CA GLU A 308 -51.52 29.86 26.01
C GLU A 308 -52.14 28.88 25.01
N GLU A 309 -51.40 28.56 23.94
CA GLU A 309 -51.87 27.69 22.86
C GLU A 309 -50.69 26.93 22.26
N ILE A 310 -50.88 25.66 21.92
CA ILE A 310 -49.95 24.87 21.10
C ILE A 310 -50.67 24.58 19.78
N SER A 311 -50.15 25.13 18.69
CA SER A 311 -50.81 25.18 17.39
C SER A 311 -50.55 23.96 16.51
N VAL A 312 -49.68 23.06 16.95
CA VAL A 312 -49.28 21.83 16.23
C VAL A 312 -49.29 20.62 17.16
N THR A 313 -49.45 19.43 16.61
CA THR A 313 -49.46 18.16 17.34
C THR A 313 -48.17 17.36 17.13
N SER A 314 -47.90 16.39 18.00
CA SER A 314 -46.81 15.44 17.79
C SER A 314 -47.02 14.69 16.48
N LEU A 315 -45.96 14.50 15.70
CA LEU A 315 -45.88 13.96 14.34
C LEU A 315 -46.25 14.95 13.22
N ASP A 316 -46.66 16.18 13.55
CA ASP A 316 -46.85 17.21 12.53
C ASP A 316 -45.50 17.67 11.97
N THR A 317 -45.46 17.85 10.64
CA THR A 317 -44.31 18.42 9.94
C THR A 317 -44.49 19.93 9.84
N VAL A 318 -43.53 20.67 10.40
CA VAL A 318 -43.52 22.13 10.48
C VAL A 318 -42.39 22.70 9.63
N PHE A 319 -42.59 23.88 9.04
CA PHE A 319 -41.57 24.59 8.27
C PHE A 319 -40.86 25.64 9.13
N GLU A 320 -39.65 26.05 8.75
CA GLU A 320 -38.94 27.14 9.43
C GLU A 320 -39.83 28.39 9.53
N GLY A 321 -39.96 28.95 10.74
CA GLY A 321 -40.82 30.10 11.01
C GLY A 321 -42.30 29.77 11.25
N HIS A 322 -42.72 28.51 11.13
CA HIS A 322 -44.08 28.08 11.46
C HIS A 322 -44.33 28.22 12.97
N SER A 323 -45.45 28.83 13.37
CA SER A 323 -45.78 29.02 14.78
C SER A 323 -46.13 27.68 15.45
N LEU A 324 -45.37 27.31 16.48
CA LEU A 324 -45.55 26.06 17.22
C LEU A 324 -46.47 26.25 18.42
N MET A 325 -46.28 27.36 19.14
CA MET A 325 -47.06 27.71 20.32
C MET A 325 -46.99 29.21 20.59
N VAL A 326 -48.02 29.73 21.25
CA VAL A 326 -48.10 31.14 21.67
C VAL A 326 -47.90 31.22 23.18
N ILE A 327 -46.97 32.07 23.61
CA ILE A 327 -46.66 32.33 25.01
C ILE A 327 -47.21 33.71 25.40
N ARG A 328 -47.96 33.77 26.49
CA ARG A 328 -48.36 35.03 27.14
C ARG A 328 -47.24 35.50 28.05
N LEU A 329 -46.66 36.68 27.78
CA LEU A 329 -45.53 37.21 28.54
C LEU A 329 -45.95 37.45 30.00
N ALA A 330 -45.21 36.89 30.94
CA ALA A 330 -45.40 37.05 32.38
C ALA A 330 -44.07 36.81 33.10
N ASP A 331 -43.84 37.50 34.22
CA ASP A 331 -42.71 37.22 35.09
C ASP A 331 -42.95 35.89 35.82
N VAL A 332 -42.19 34.85 35.44
CA VAL A 332 -42.22 33.51 36.04
C VAL A 332 -40.88 33.17 36.66
N GLU A 333 -40.89 32.58 37.86
CA GLU A 333 -39.66 32.18 38.57
C GLU A 333 -38.93 31.07 37.80
N LYS A 334 -37.65 31.31 37.49
CA LYS A 334 -36.77 30.34 36.83
C LYS A 334 -36.48 29.18 37.78
N GLN A 335 -37.10 28.02 37.56
CA GLN A 335 -36.67 26.79 38.22
C GLN A 335 -35.41 26.28 37.53
N SER A 336 -34.27 26.33 38.23
CA SER A 336 -33.01 25.81 37.74
C SER A 336 -33.04 24.27 37.72
N SER A 337 -33.31 23.68 36.56
CA SER A 337 -32.97 22.27 36.28
C SER A 337 -31.54 22.22 35.73
N ASN A 338 -30.55 22.45 36.59
CA ASN A 338 -29.18 22.00 36.35
C ASN A 338 -29.01 20.69 37.12
N GLU A 339 -29.54 19.60 36.57
CA GLU A 339 -28.89 18.31 36.76
C GLU A 339 -27.95 18.19 35.57
N ASP A 340 -26.72 18.68 35.74
CA ASP A 340 -25.59 18.16 34.97
C ASP A 340 -25.54 16.66 35.33
N GLU A 341 -26.15 15.80 34.51
CA GLU A 341 -25.95 14.36 34.63
C GLU A 341 -24.44 14.12 34.49
N GLU A 342 -23.76 13.84 35.61
CA GLU A 342 -22.36 13.41 35.59
C GLU A 342 -22.27 12.14 34.74
N VAL A 343 -21.82 12.30 33.49
CA VAL A 343 -21.60 11.18 32.59
C VAL A 343 -20.43 10.36 33.13
N ASP A 344 -20.71 9.11 33.52
CA ASP A 344 -19.67 8.15 33.87
C ASP A 344 -18.78 7.89 32.64
N LEU A 345 -17.57 8.46 32.64
CA LEU A 345 -16.60 8.32 31.55
C LEU A 345 -16.05 6.89 31.43
N ASP A 346 -16.22 6.06 32.46
CA ASP A 346 -15.83 4.65 32.46
C ASP A 346 -16.96 3.73 31.98
N TRP A 347 -18.17 4.27 31.73
CA TRP A 347 -19.28 3.48 31.20
C TRP A 347 -19.02 3.09 29.73
N ILE A 348 -18.71 1.80 29.53
CA ILE A 348 -18.56 1.22 28.21
C ILE A 348 -19.94 0.97 27.61
N ARG A 349 -20.28 1.78 26.61
CA ARG A 349 -21.51 1.63 25.82
C ARG A 349 -21.60 0.26 25.14
N PRO A 350 -22.82 -0.26 24.87
CA PRO A 350 -23.01 -1.55 24.21
C PRO A 350 -22.33 -1.67 22.82
N ASP A 351 -22.35 -0.61 22.03
CA ASP A 351 -21.70 -0.56 20.71
C ASP A 351 -20.16 -0.63 20.83
N LEU A 352 -19.59 0.08 21.81
CA LEU A 352 -18.18 0.01 22.13
C LEU A 352 -17.79 -1.38 22.66
N ARG A 353 -18.63 -1.99 23.51
CA ARG A 353 -18.43 -3.36 24.02
C ARG A 353 -18.33 -4.35 22.87
N GLU A 354 -19.25 -4.33 21.92
CA GLU A 354 -19.20 -5.22 20.74
C GLU A 354 -17.90 -5.02 19.94
N ALA A 355 -17.49 -3.77 19.73
CA ALA A 355 -16.25 -3.47 19.01
C ALA A 355 -15.00 -3.99 19.74
N LEU A 356 -14.95 -3.88 21.07
CA LEU A 356 -13.88 -4.42 21.89
C LEU A 356 -13.86 -5.95 21.84
N ASP A 357 -15.01 -6.59 22.05
CA ASP A 357 -15.14 -8.05 22.03
C ASP A 357 -14.69 -8.63 20.67
N ARG A 358 -15.10 -8.00 19.55
CA ARG A 358 -14.66 -8.42 18.20
C ARG A 358 -13.16 -8.24 17.97
N LYS A 359 -12.54 -7.18 18.51
CA LYS A 359 -11.08 -6.98 18.40
C LYS A 359 -10.33 -8.02 19.22
N GLU A 360 -10.76 -8.23 20.46
CA GLU A 360 -10.15 -9.15 21.41
C GLU A 360 -10.33 -10.62 21.00
N ALA A 361 -11.31 -10.96 20.15
CA ALA A 361 -11.53 -12.33 19.67
C ALA A 361 -10.30 -12.97 19.01
N SER A 362 -9.42 -12.16 18.40
CA SER A 362 -8.16 -12.64 17.80
C SER A 362 -6.97 -12.63 18.76
N HIS A 363 -7.13 -12.18 20.00
CA HIS A 363 -6.06 -12.18 21.00
C HIS A 363 -5.85 -13.59 21.56
N ASP A 364 -4.62 -13.90 21.96
CA ASP A 364 -4.24 -15.24 22.39
C ASP A 364 -4.98 -15.69 23.65
N VAL A 365 -5.26 -14.76 24.57
CA VAL A 365 -6.06 -15.00 25.78
C VAL A 365 -7.46 -15.55 25.47
N ASN A 366 -8.03 -15.18 24.31
CA ASN A 366 -9.35 -15.62 23.86
C ASN A 366 -9.29 -16.84 22.93
N ARG A 367 -8.11 -17.43 22.71
CA ARG A 367 -7.89 -18.60 21.84
C ARG A 367 -7.07 -19.72 22.53
N PRO A 368 -7.37 -20.09 23.79
CA PRO A 368 -6.49 -20.95 24.60
C PRO A 368 -6.21 -22.32 23.97
N GLU A 369 -7.19 -22.92 23.29
CA GLU A 369 -7.02 -24.23 22.64
C GLU A 369 -6.10 -24.16 21.40
N ALA A 370 -6.15 -23.06 20.64
CA ALA A 370 -5.27 -22.88 19.49
C ALA A 370 -3.84 -22.57 19.95
N VAL A 371 -3.70 -21.71 20.95
CA VAL A 371 -2.42 -21.36 21.59
C VAL A 371 -1.76 -22.60 22.19
N LYS A 372 -2.51 -23.44 22.92
CA LYS A 372 -2.00 -24.70 23.47
C LYS A 372 -1.49 -25.66 22.38
N LYS A 373 -2.19 -25.75 21.24
CA LYS A 373 -1.71 -26.55 20.09
C LYS A 373 -0.44 -25.98 19.49
N ARG A 374 -0.34 -24.65 19.38
CA ARG A 374 0.83 -23.95 18.84
C ARG A 374 2.06 -24.14 19.73
N TYR A 375 1.92 -23.97 21.05
CA TYR A 375 3.01 -24.30 21.98
C TYR A 375 3.36 -25.78 21.97
N GLY A 376 2.40 -26.67 21.70
CA GLY A 376 2.64 -28.10 21.53
C GLY A 376 3.58 -28.43 20.36
N THR A 377 3.72 -27.53 19.37
CA THR A 377 4.71 -27.67 18.29
C THR A 377 6.03 -26.97 18.60
N GLY A 378 6.18 -26.35 19.78
CA GLY A 378 7.38 -25.62 20.17
C GLY A 378 7.50 -24.21 19.58
N HIS A 379 6.42 -23.68 19.01
CA HIS A 379 6.41 -22.39 18.33
C HIS A 379 5.59 -21.34 19.10
N ARG A 380 5.93 -20.07 18.90
CA ARG A 380 5.22 -18.87 19.37
C ARG A 380 4.03 -18.54 18.49
N THR A 381 3.14 -17.69 18.98
CA THR A 381 2.02 -17.17 18.20
C THR A 381 2.45 -15.98 17.32
N ALA A 382 1.63 -15.66 16.31
CA ALA A 382 1.84 -14.48 15.49
C ALA A 382 1.89 -13.18 16.32
N ARG A 383 1.08 -13.08 17.39
CA ARG A 383 1.02 -11.90 18.25
C ARG A 383 2.23 -11.79 19.16
N GLU A 384 2.69 -12.89 19.76
CA GLU A 384 3.91 -12.91 20.57
C GLU A 384 5.15 -12.47 19.77
N ASN A 385 5.23 -12.86 18.49
CA ASN A 385 6.31 -12.42 17.61
C ASN A 385 6.26 -10.92 17.29
N ILE A 386 5.07 -10.38 17.04
CA ILE A 386 4.87 -8.94 16.79
C ILE A 386 5.16 -8.13 18.07
N GLU A 387 4.67 -8.58 19.21
CA GLU A 387 4.89 -7.93 20.51
C GLU A 387 6.38 -7.98 20.92
N HIS A 388 7.08 -9.06 20.61
CA HIS A 388 8.52 -9.13 20.86
C HIS A 388 9.32 -8.24 19.90
N LEU A 389 8.86 -8.11 18.65
CA LEU A 389 9.53 -7.28 17.65
C LEU A 389 9.36 -5.79 17.95
N CYS A 390 8.13 -5.35 18.21
CA CYS A 390 7.79 -3.95 18.38
C CYS A 390 8.07 -3.45 19.80
N ASP A 391 8.46 -2.18 19.92
CA ASP A 391 8.60 -1.49 21.19
C ASP A 391 7.25 -1.50 21.94
N GLU A 392 7.29 -1.64 23.26
CA GLU A 392 6.09 -1.79 24.11
C GLU A 392 5.07 -0.68 23.86
N GLY A 393 3.80 -1.07 23.60
CA GLY A 393 2.70 -0.13 23.35
C GLY A 393 2.74 0.59 21.99
N SER A 394 3.71 0.30 21.12
CA SER A 394 3.86 1.01 19.84
C SER A 394 3.04 0.43 18.67
N PHE A 395 2.61 -0.84 18.78
CA PHE A 395 1.97 -1.54 17.66
C PHE A 395 0.50 -1.14 17.47
N LEU A 396 0.21 -0.55 16.32
CA LEU A 396 -1.12 -0.17 15.86
C LEU A 396 -1.60 -1.17 14.80
N GLU A 397 -2.51 -2.06 15.19
CA GLU A 397 -3.03 -3.12 14.32
C GLU A 397 -4.08 -2.63 13.31
N TYR A 398 -3.98 -3.12 12.07
CA TYR A 398 -4.90 -2.86 10.97
C TYR A 398 -5.77 -4.09 10.69
N GLY A 399 -7.08 -3.85 10.55
CA GLY A 399 -8.04 -4.88 10.16
C GLY A 399 -8.12 -6.04 11.15
N SER A 400 -8.03 -5.78 12.46
CA SER A 400 -8.11 -6.79 13.51
C SER A 400 -9.42 -7.57 13.50
N VAL A 401 -10.54 -6.91 13.16
CA VAL A 401 -11.88 -7.53 13.11
C VAL A 401 -12.24 -8.19 11.76
N VAL A 402 -11.30 -8.25 10.82
CA VAL A 402 -11.54 -8.84 9.50
C VAL A 402 -11.70 -10.36 9.61
N MET A 403 -12.63 -10.95 8.86
CA MET A 403 -12.90 -12.39 8.86
C MET A 403 -12.68 -13.01 7.48
N ALA A 404 -12.49 -14.33 7.43
CA ALA A 404 -12.36 -15.05 6.16
C ALA A 404 -13.61 -14.88 5.27
N ALA A 405 -13.40 -14.88 3.94
CA ALA A 405 -14.44 -14.70 2.93
C ALA A 405 -15.25 -16.00 2.71
N GLN A 406 -15.91 -16.50 3.76
CA GLN A 406 -16.58 -17.81 3.81
C GLN A 406 -18.00 -17.76 4.41
N ARG A 407 -18.66 -16.59 4.42
CA ARG A 407 -20.02 -16.39 4.93
C ARG A 407 -21.07 -17.26 4.25
N ARG A 408 -20.84 -17.66 2.98
CA ARG A 408 -21.75 -18.58 2.27
C ARG A 408 -21.76 -20.01 2.82
N ARG A 409 -20.77 -20.39 3.63
CA ARG A 409 -20.62 -21.77 4.12
C ARG A 409 -20.42 -21.89 5.63
N ARG A 410 -20.26 -20.78 6.36
CA ARG A 410 -20.09 -20.74 7.82
C ARG A 410 -20.96 -19.65 8.42
N SER A 411 -21.39 -19.84 9.66
CA SER A 411 -22.07 -18.78 10.41
C SER A 411 -21.10 -17.64 10.74
N GLU A 412 -21.62 -16.43 10.97
CA GLU A 412 -20.78 -15.30 11.37
C GLU A 412 -20.09 -15.56 12.71
N GLU A 413 -20.78 -16.18 13.67
CA GLU A 413 -20.19 -16.56 14.96
C GLU A 413 -18.98 -17.49 14.83
N ASP A 414 -19.04 -18.49 13.93
CA ASP A 414 -17.89 -19.35 13.65
C ASP A 414 -16.73 -18.56 13.03
N LEU A 415 -17.02 -17.65 12.11
CA LEU A 415 -16.01 -16.82 11.46
C LEU A 415 -15.34 -15.85 12.44
N ILE A 416 -16.10 -15.24 13.34
CA ILE A 416 -15.57 -14.39 14.41
C ILE A 416 -14.66 -15.23 15.31
N LYS A 417 -15.11 -16.41 15.73
CA LYS A 417 -14.33 -17.25 16.64
C LYS A 417 -13.05 -17.80 16.02
N ASN A 418 -13.10 -18.22 14.75
CA ASN A 418 -12.04 -19.05 14.16
C ASN A 418 -11.23 -18.34 13.07
N THR A 419 -11.66 -17.17 12.58
CA THR A 419 -11.03 -16.49 11.43
C THR A 419 -10.84 -14.99 11.60
N THR A 420 -11.05 -14.44 12.80
CA THR A 420 -10.77 -13.01 13.06
C THR A 420 -9.28 -12.70 12.80
N GLY A 421 -9.03 -11.56 12.16
CA GLY A 421 -7.76 -11.17 11.55
C GLY A 421 -7.49 -11.76 10.16
N ASP A 422 -8.34 -12.69 9.69
CA ASP A 422 -8.17 -13.51 8.48
C ASP A 422 -6.79 -14.22 8.36
N GLY A 423 -6.22 -14.60 9.51
CA GLY A 423 -4.92 -15.26 9.58
C GLY A 423 -3.73 -14.36 9.26
N MET A 424 -3.87 -13.05 9.48
CA MET A 424 -2.79 -12.09 9.41
C MET A 424 -2.93 -11.02 10.48
N VAL A 425 -1.91 -10.89 11.32
CA VAL A 425 -1.72 -9.73 12.21
C VAL A 425 -0.81 -8.76 11.49
N CYS A 426 -1.26 -7.54 11.21
CA CYS A 426 -0.47 -6.55 10.48
C CYS A 426 -0.75 -5.15 10.98
N GLY A 427 0.26 -4.28 10.94
CA GLY A 427 0.13 -2.93 11.44
C GLY A 427 1.41 -2.13 11.34
N LEU A 428 1.39 -0.98 12.03
CA LEU A 428 2.51 -0.07 12.16
C LEU A 428 3.06 -0.17 13.59
N GLY A 429 4.36 -0.05 13.76
CA GLY A 429 4.99 -0.08 15.08
C GLY A 429 6.33 0.61 15.08
N HIS A 430 7.01 0.55 16.22
CA HIS A 430 8.37 1.03 16.39
C HIS A 430 9.28 -0.13 16.75
N VAL A 431 10.53 -0.13 16.27
CA VAL A 431 11.54 -1.14 16.58
C VAL A 431 12.85 -0.43 16.87
N ASN A 432 13.48 -0.79 17.99
CA ASN A 432 14.73 -0.20 18.48
C ASN A 432 14.58 1.29 18.86
N GLY A 433 13.42 1.70 19.40
CA GLY A 433 13.18 3.09 19.83
C GLY A 433 14.03 3.54 21.01
N ASP A 434 14.66 2.61 21.72
CA ASP A 434 15.69 2.88 22.74
C ASP A 434 17.03 3.31 22.13
N LEU A 435 17.34 2.85 20.91
CA LEU A 435 18.59 3.16 20.20
C LEU A 435 18.45 4.31 19.19
N PHE A 436 17.28 4.44 18.56
CA PHE A 436 17.05 5.35 17.43
C PHE A 436 15.85 6.27 17.68
N PRO A 437 15.87 7.49 17.12
CA PRO A 437 14.73 8.39 17.24
C PRO A 437 13.49 7.81 16.58
N GLU A 438 12.32 8.27 17.04
CA GLU A 438 11.01 7.84 16.56
C GLU A 438 10.90 7.83 15.02
N SER A 439 11.46 8.83 14.34
CA SER A 439 11.43 8.93 12.88
C SER A 439 12.09 7.76 12.16
N ALA A 440 13.14 7.16 12.75
CA ALA A 440 13.92 6.05 12.21
C ALA A 440 13.52 4.68 12.82
N SER A 441 12.73 4.66 13.90
CA SER A 441 12.27 3.43 14.53
C SER A 441 10.96 2.89 13.96
N ARG A 442 10.21 3.70 13.20
CA ARG A 442 8.94 3.28 12.54
C ARG A 442 9.14 2.12 11.59
N VAL A 443 8.25 1.14 11.67
CA VAL A 443 8.18 -0.01 10.77
C VAL A 443 6.74 -0.37 10.40
N MET A 444 6.61 -1.12 9.33
CA MET A 444 5.44 -1.96 9.09
C MET A 444 5.78 -3.40 9.48
N ALA A 445 4.97 -3.99 10.36
CA ALA A 445 5.14 -5.38 10.79
C ALA A 445 3.93 -6.21 10.39
N MET A 446 4.17 -7.40 9.85
CA MET A 446 3.13 -8.33 9.41
C MET A 446 3.51 -9.75 9.79
N SER A 447 2.56 -10.50 10.30
CA SER A 447 2.73 -11.90 10.68
C SER A 447 1.53 -12.70 10.24
N TYR A 448 1.76 -13.72 9.41
CA TYR A 448 0.75 -14.73 9.14
C TYR A 448 0.51 -15.55 10.41
N ASP A 449 -0.75 -15.84 10.71
CA ASP A 449 -1.14 -16.65 11.87
C ASP A 449 -1.45 -18.08 11.43
N TYR A 450 -0.50 -19.00 11.69
CA TYR A 450 -0.65 -20.41 11.34
C TYR A 450 -1.83 -21.10 12.04
N MET A 451 -2.25 -20.58 13.21
CA MET A 451 -3.40 -21.11 13.93
C MET A 451 -4.72 -20.87 13.16
N VAL A 452 -4.75 -19.90 12.24
CA VAL A 452 -5.91 -19.56 11.42
C VAL A 452 -5.72 -20.07 10.00
N LEU A 453 -6.38 -21.18 9.68
CA LEU A 453 -6.38 -21.77 8.34
C LEU A 453 -4.96 -22.00 7.78
N ALA A 454 -4.03 -22.46 8.64
CA ALA A 454 -2.63 -22.76 8.31
C ALA A 454 -1.85 -21.57 7.70
N GLY A 455 -2.17 -20.33 8.11
CA GLY A 455 -1.48 -19.13 7.63
C GLY A 455 -1.68 -18.88 6.13
N THR A 456 -2.73 -19.47 5.53
CA THR A 456 -2.98 -19.38 4.09
C THR A 456 -3.47 -17.98 3.68
N GLN A 457 -3.16 -17.61 2.44
CA GLN A 457 -3.50 -16.33 1.83
C GLN A 457 -4.92 -16.36 1.27
N GLY A 458 -5.85 -15.71 1.97
CA GLY A 458 -7.26 -15.58 1.61
C GLY A 458 -7.59 -14.24 0.97
N LYS A 459 -8.83 -14.05 0.54
CA LYS A 459 -9.26 -12.81 -0.12
C LYS A 459 -9.06 -11.58 0.77
N MET A 460 -9.41 -11.69 2.05
CA MET A 460 -9.44 -10.54 2.95
C MET A 460 -8.02 -10.23 3.46
N ASN A 461 -7.21 -11.22 3.79
CA ASN A 461 -5.81 -10.97 4.14
C ASN A 461 -4.95 -10.51 2.95
N HIS A 462 -5.34 -10.81 1.71
CA HIS A 462 -4.80 -10.14 0.52
C HIS A 462 -5.13 -8.65 0.51
N GLN A 463 -6.37 -8.26 0.78
CA GLN A 463 -6.74 -6.84 0.86
C GLN A 463 -6.03 -6.12 2.01
N LYS A 464 -5.87 -6.79 3.16
CA LYS A 464 -5.08 -6.28 4.30
C LYS A 464 -3.63 -6.01 3.87
N LYS A 465 -2.94 -7.00 3.31
CA LYS A 465 -1.52 -6.82 2.93
C LYS A 465 -1.32 -5.84 1.78
N ASP A 466 -2.21 -5.80 0.78
CA ASP A 466 -2.16 -4.80 -0.29
C ASP A 466 -2.23 -3.37 0.29
N ARG A 467 -3.15 -3.12 1.23
CA ARG A 467 -3.27 -1.83 1.93
C ARG A 467 -2.00 -1.50 2.72
N MET A 468 -1.43 -2.50 3.40
CA MET A 468 -0.21 -2.33 4.18
C MET A 468 0.99 -1.99 3.27
N PHE A 469 1.16 -2.68 2.15
CA PHE A 469 2.23 -2.41 1.18
C PHE A 469 2.14 -0.99 0.60
N GLU A 470 0.94 -0.50 0.28
CA GLU A 470 0.74 0.89 -0.16
C GLU A 470 1.17 1.90 0.92
N ILE A 471 0.85 1.63 2.19
CA ILE A 471 1.27 2.49 3.30
C ILE A 471 2.78 2.48 3.46
N ALA A 472 3.42 1.30 3.39
CA ALA A 472 4.87 1.17 3.47
C ALA A 472 5.58 1.89 2.33
N GLU A 473 5.08 1.77 1.10
CA GLU A 473 5.65 2.48 -0.06
C GLU A 473 5.51 4.01 0.09
N GLN A 474 4.32 4.49 0.46
CA GLN A 474 4.03 5.93 0.56
C GLN A 474 4.81 6.62 1.67
N ASN A 475 5.13 5.89 2.75
CA ASN A 475 5.77 6.44 3.95
C ASN A 475 7.21 5.94 4.13
N GLU A 476 7.74 5.21 3.14
CA GLU A 476 9.08 4.61 3.14
C GLU A 476 9.37 3.82 4.43
N LEU A 477 8.45 2.96 4.85
CA LEU A 477 8.56 2.19 6.10
C LEU A 477 9.33 0.87 5.88
N PRO A 478 10.42 0.61 6.65
CA PRO A 478 11.00 -0.72 6.74
C PRO A 478 9.93 -1.76 7.05
N THR A 479 10.03 -2.90 6.37
CA THR A 479 8.96 -3.91 6.33
C THR A 479 9.46 -5.23 6.89
N ILE A 480 8.80 -5.75 7.93
CA ILE A 480 9.10 -7.04 8.54
C ILE A 480 7.92 -7.98 8.31
N LEU A 481 8.19 -9.14 7.69
CA LEU A 481 7.20 -10.15 7.36
C LEU A 481 7.57 -11.49 8.02
N PHE A 482 6.73 -11.97 8.93
CA PHE A 482 6.72 -13.38 9.33
C PHE A 482 5.86 -14.18 8.33
N ALA A 483 6.53 -14.95 7.48
CA ALA A 483 5.97 -15.53 6.27
C ALA A 483 5.39 -16.94 6.44
N GLU A 484 5.29 -17.49 7.65
CA GLU A 484 4.78 -18.86 7.84
C GLU A 484 3.37 -19.04 7.23
N GLY A 485 3.18 -20.06 6.39
CA GLY A 485 1.89 -20.40 5.83
C GLY A 485 1.93 -21.24 4.56
N GLY A 486 0.77 -21.81 4.21
CA GLY A 486 0.62 -22.79 3.13
C GLY A 486 0.30 -22.24 1.73
N GLY A 487 0.36 -20.92 1.52
CA GLY A 487 0.05 -20.31 0.23
C GLY A 487 -1.43 -19.98 0.01
N GLY A 488 -1.88 -19.95 -1.25
CA GLY A 488 -3.23 -19.50 -1.62
C GLY A 488 -4.36 -20.36 -1.03
N ARG A 489 -5.41 -19.72 -0.53
CA ARG A 489 -6.52 -20.39 0.16
C ARG A 489 -7.63 -20.80 -0.82
N PRO A 490 -7.95 -22.10 -0.97
CA PRO A 490 -8.98 -22.56 -1.91
C PRO A 490 -10.42 -22.40 -1.38
N GLY A 491 -10.61 -22.18 -0.09
CA GLY A 491 -11.92 -22.26 0.58
C GLY A 491 -12.75 -20.97 0.65
N ASP A 492 -12.34 -19.88 0.01
CA ASP A 492 -12.99 -18.56 0.12
C ASP A 492 -14.15 -18.40 -0.85
N THR A 493 -15.32 -18.91 -0.43
CA THR A 493 -16.54 -19.05 -1.25
C THR A 493 -17.32 -17.77 -1.51
N ASP A 494 -17.06 -16.68 -0.79
CA ASP A 494 -17.84 -15.44 -0.94
C ASP A 494 -17.48 -14.68 -2.22
N THR A 495 -16.35 -15.01 -2.83
CA THR A 495 -15.84 -14.34 -4.03
C THR A 495 -16.34 -15.00 -5.31
N SER A 496 -16.53 -14.20 -6.35
CA SER A 496 -16.74 -14.66 -7.73
C SER A 496 -15.45 -14.40 -8.51
N GLY A 497 -14.49 -15.31 -8.40
CA GLY A 497 -13.21 -15.27 -9.12
C GLY A 497 -13.01 -16.53 -9.94
N VAL A 498 -12.21 -16.43 -11.01
CA VAL A 498 -11.83 -17.60 -11.83
C VAL A 498 -10.53 -18.20 -11.30
N ALA A 499 -9.44 -17.42 -11.32
CA ALA A 499 -8.10 -17.93 -11.00
C ALA A 499 -7.35 -17.12 -9.92
N GLY A 500 -7.77 -15.89 -9.60
CA GLY A 500 -7.07 -15.02 -8.63
C GLY A 500 -5.68 -14.53 -9.06
N LEU A 501 -5.34 -14.66 -10.34
CA LEU A 501 -4.03 -14.26 -10.91
C LEU A 501 -3.88 -12.74 -11.11
N ASP A 502 -4.93 -11.98 -10.83
CA ASP A 502 -4.97 -10.52 -10.86
C ASP A 502 -4.58 -9.89 -9.51
N CYS A 503 -4.19 -10.69 -8.51
CA CYS A 503 -3.77 -10.16 -7.21
C CYS A 503 -2.46 -9.35 -7.32
N LEU A 504 -2.44 -8.17 -6.69
CA LEU A 504 -1.32 -7.22 -6.80
C LEU A 504 -0.27 -7.37 -5.72
N ALA A 505 -0.59 -8.07 -4.62
CA ALA A 505 0.28 -8.30 -3.47
C ALA A 505 1.74 -8.59 -3.81
N PHE A 506 2.00 -9.56 -4.70
CA PHE A 506 3.36 -9.97 -5.04
C PHE A 506 4.12 -8.86 -5.77
N THR A 507 3.43 -8.09 -6.61
CA THR A 507 4.00 -6.93 -7.29
C THR A 507 4.29 -5.80 -6.31
N TYR A 508 3.31 -5.43 -5.47
CA TYR A 508 3.45 -4.34 -4.50
C TYR A 508 4.54 -4.64 -3.47
N PHE A 509 4.63 -5.86 -2.97
CA PHE A 509 5.70 -6.25 -2.05
C PHE A 509 7.08 -6.21 -2.71
N ALA A 510 7.23 -6.77 -3.91
CA ALA A 510 8.50 -6.73 -4.65
C ALA A 510 8.92 -5.29 -5.01
N GLN A 511 7.97 -4.38 -5.20
CA GLN A 511 8.24 -2.96 -5.43
C GLN A 511 8.84 -2.25 -4.20
N LEU A 512 8.79 -2.83 -3.00
CA LEU A 512 9.49 -2.28 -1.84
C LEU A 512 11.01 -2.50 -1.90
N SER A 513 11.48 -3.49 -2.66
CA SER A 513 12.91 -3.79 -2.80
C SER A 513 13.71 -2.57 -3.29
N GLY A 514 14.76 -2.23 -2.55
CA GLY A 514 15.61 -1.05 -2.81
C GLY A 514 14.99 0.31 -2.43
N LEU A 515 13.72 0.34 -1.97
CA LEU A 515 13.11 1.53 -1.37
C LEU A 515 13.26 1.49 0.15
N VAL A 516 12.82 0.41 0.78
CA VAL A 516 12.86 0.20 2.24
C VAL A 516 13.53 -1.13 2.54
N PRO A 517 14.20 -1.30 3.71
CA PRO A 517 14.68 -2.60 4.13
C PRO A 517 13.50 -3.57 4.27
N VAL A 518 13.58 -4.71 3.60
CA VAL A 518 12.55 -5.76 3.66
C VAL A 518 13.14 -7.00 4.33
N ILE A 519 12.60 -7.36 5.49
CA ILE A 519 13.09 -8.47 6.33
C ILE A 519 12.05 -9.58 6.32
N GLY A 520 12.47 -10.75 5.86
CA GLY A 520 11.66 -11.97 5.86
C GLY A 520 12.06 -12.86 7.02
N ILE A 521 11.09 -13.25 7.84
CA ILE A 521 11.27 -14.23 8.91
C ILE A 521 10.37 -15.42 8.61
N THR A 522 10.87 -16.64 8.78
CA THR A 522 10.03 -17.82 8.69
C THR A 522 10.36 -18.84 9.78
N THR A 523 9.30 -19.52 10.21
CA THR A 523 9.34 -20.66 11.12
C THR A 523 8.37 -21.69 10.59
N GLY A 524 8.61 -22.96 10.87
CA GLY A 524 7.76 -24.04 10.38
C GLY A 524 7.62 -24.02 8.86
N ARG A 525 6.39 -23.94 8.33
CA ARG A 525 6.11 -24.21 6.91
C ARG A 525 5.84 -22.94 6.13
N CYS A 526 6.63 -22.69 5.08
CA CYS A 526 6.47 -21.55 4.17
C CYS A 526 6.38 -22.02 2.72
N PHE A 527 5.16 -22.05 2.17
CA PHE A 527 4.91 -22.57 0.84
C PHE A 527 4.20 -21.60 -0.11
N ALA A 528 4.45 -21.77 -1.40
CA ALA A 528 3.78 -21.06 -2.49
C ALA A 528 3.81 -19.54 -2.32
N GLY A 529 2.66 -18.86 -2.30
CA GLY A 529 2.62 -17.40 -2.21
C GLY A 529 3.34 -16.84 -0.98
N ASN A 530 3.41 -17.58 0.13
CA ASN A 530 4.15 -17.18 1.32
C ASN A 530 5.67 -17.18 1.04
N ALA A 531 6.17 -18.27 0.45
CA ALA A 531 7.57 -18.42 0.06
C ALA A 531 7.98 -17.42 -1.03
N VAL A 532 7.08 -17.06 -1.94
CA VAL A 532 7.35 -16.04 -2.97
C VAL A 532 7.54 -14.66 -2.34
N LEU A 533 6.71 -14.26 -1.36
CA LEU A 533 6.94 -13.01 -0.61
C LEU A 533 8.26 -13.07 0.15
N LEU A 534 8.54 -14.20 0.83
CA LEU A 534 9.80 -14.40 1.55
C LEU A 534 11.02 -14.23 0.63
N GLY A 535 10.99 -14.85 -0.56
CA GLY A 535 12.04 -14.77 -1.58
C GLY A 535 12.29 -13.37 -2.16
N CYS A 536 11.37 -12.42 -1.95
CA CYS A 536 11.54 -11.02 -2.35
C CYS A 536 12.21 -10.14 -1.28
N CYS A 537 12.51 -10.69 -0.10
CA CYS A 537 13.11 -9.94 1.00
C CYS A 537 14.62 -9.70 0.79
N ASP A 538 15.17 -8.66 1.41
CA ASP A 538 16.60 -8.37 1.39
C ASP A 538 17.39 -9.39 2.23
N VAL A 539 16.77 -9.89 3.30
CA VAL A 539 17.29 -10.96 4.16
C VAL A 539 16.18 -11.94 4.53
N ILE A 540 16.51 -13.23 4.53
CA ILE A 540 15.66 -14.34 4.99
C ILE A 540 16.30 -14.94 6.25
N ILE A 541 15.60 -14.76 7.37
CA ILE A 541 15.91 -15.35 8.68
C ILE A 541 14.97 -16.53 8.87
N ALA A 542 15.51 -17.73 9.05
CA ALA A 542 14.70 -18.94 9.16
C ALA A 542 15.10 -19.80 10.37
N THR A 543 14.11 -20.31 11.10
CA THR A 543 14.37 -21.25 12.19
C THR A 543 14.85 -22.60 11.65
N GLU A 544 15.67 -23.32 12.42
CA GLU A 544 16.23 -24.63 12.02
C GLU A 544 15.17 -25.68 11.64
N ASP A 545 13.93 -25.56 12.15
CA ASP A 545 12.80 -26.42 11.84
C ASP A 545 11.93 -25.93 10.66
N SER A 546 12.44 -24.98 9.86
CA SER A 546 11.70 -24.43 8.73
C SER A 546 11.74 -25.30 7.46
N ASN A 547 10.69 -25.19 6.66
CA ASN A 547 10.52 -25.79 5.35
C ASN A 547 10.03 -24.74 4.35
N ILE A 548 10.84 -24.45 3.32
CA ILE A 548 10.57 -23.37 2.37
C ILE A 548 10.43 -23.94 0.97
N GLY A 549 9.34 -23.65 0.26
CA GLY A 549 9.17 -24.18 -1.10
C GLY A 549 8.13 -23.44 -1.95
N VAL A 550 8.37 -23.35 -3.26
CA VAL A 550 7.41 -22.71 -4.19
C VAL A 550 6.10 -23.51 -4.32
N GLY A 551 6.10 -24.80 -3.98
CA GLY A 551 4.89 -25.62 -3.91
C GLY A 551 4.89 -26.48 -2.66
N GLY A 552 3.78 -26.48 -1.92
CA GLY A 552 3.57 -27.41 -0.82
C GLY A 552 3.15 -28.81 -1.31
N PRO A 553 3.03 -29.79 -0.41
CA PRO A 553 2.71 -31.18 -0.76
C PRO A 553 1.53 -31.37 -1.72
N ALA A 554 0.42 -30.67 -1.48
CA ALA A 554 -0.77 -30.77 -2.32
C ALA A 554 -0.54 -30.29 -3.76
N MET A 555 0.33 -29.31 -3.97
CA MET A 555 0.68 -28.81 -5.31
C MET A 555 1.62 -29.78 -6.04
N ILE A 556 2.54 -30.41 -5.30
CA ILE A 556 3.47 -31.42 -5.84
C ILE A 556 2.70 -32.66 -6.29
N GLU A 557 1.81 -33.15 -5.43
CA GLU A 557 0.93 -34.28 -5.75
C GLU A 557 -0.01 -33.94 -6.92
N GLY A 558 -0.64 -32.75 -6.90
CA GLY A 558 -1.49 -32.28 -7.98
C GLY A 558 -0.78 -32.14 -9.32
N GLY A 559 0.55 -31.94 -9.32
CA GLY A 559 1.41 -31.95 -10.50
C GLY A 559 1.87 -33.33 -10.97
N GLY A 560 1.50 -34.42 -10.26
CA GLY A 560 1.91 -35.78 -10.58
C GLY A 560 3.37 -36.10 -10.25
N LEU A 561 4.00 -35.33 -9.36
CA LEU A 561 5.42 -35.47 -9.00
C LEU A 561 5.67 -36.43 -7.82
N GLY A 562 4.60 -37.03 -7.28
CA GLY A 562 4.65 -37.92 -6.13
C GLY A 562 4.03 -37.29 -4.88
N VAL A 563 4.03 -38.06 -3.79
CA VAL A 563 3.51 -37.66 -2.48
C VAL A 563 4.67 -37.47 -1.54
N PHE A 564 4.74 -36.29 -0.93
CA PHE A 564 5.78 -35.92 0.03
C PHE A 564 5.13 -35.37 1.29
N THR A 565 5.79 -35.57 2.42
CA THR A 565 5.46 -34.87 3.66
C THR A 565 5.92 -33.41 3.56
N PRO A 566 5.31 -32.47 4.31
CA PRO A 566 5.79 -31.09 4.35
C PRO A 566 7.29 -30.97 4.68
N ASP A 567 7.77 -31.84 5.57
CA ASP A 567 9.14 -31.81 6.11
C ASP A 567 10.18 -32.22 5.06
N GLU A 568 9.76 -32.95 4.01
CA GLU A 568 10.59 -33.29 2.84
C GLU A 568 10.68 -32.14 1.82
N VAL A 569 9.84 -31.11 1.93
CA VAL A 569 9.79 -29.99 0.97
C VAL A 569 10.65 -28.84 1.47
N GLY A 570 11.82 -28.69 0.87
CA GLY A 570 12.76 -27.60 1.13
C GLY A 570 13.21 -27.48 2.59
N PRO A 571 13.75 -28.55 3.19
CA PRO A 571 14.32 -28.51 4.54
C PRO A 571 15.56 -27.60 4.64
N MET A 572 15.88 -27.17 5.86
CA MET A 572 16.98 -26.23 6.13
C MET A 572 18.37 -26.73 5.72
N ASP A 573 18.61 -28.05 5.76
CA ASP A 573 19.86 -28.67 5.28
C ASP A 573 20.04 -28.58 3.74
N VAL A 574 18.98 -28.18 3.03
CA VAL A 574 19.00 -27.84 1.60
C VAL A 574 19.00 -26.32 1.39
N GLN A 575 18.15 -25.58 2.13
CA GLN A 575 17.92 -24.15 1.89
C GLN A 575 19.02 -23.23 2.44
N VAL A 576 19.77 -23.66 3.45
CA VAL A 576 20.93 -22.91 3.93
C VAL A 576 22.11 -23.07 2.96
N PRO A 577 22.53 -24.29 2.56
CA PRO A 577 23.71 -24.44 1.70
C PRO A 577 23.48 -24.04 0.25
N ASN A 578 22.23 -23.81 -0.19
CA ASN A 578 21.92 -23.32 -1.53
C ASN A 578 21.78 -21.79 -1.61
N GLY A 579 21.86 -21.07 -0.49
CA GLY A 579 21.82 -19.60 -0.45
C GLY A 579 20.43 -18.97 -0.43
N VAL A 580 19.36 -19.76 -0.30
CA VAL A 580 18.00 -19.23 -0.10
C VAL A 580 17.87 -18.61 1.29
N VAL A 581 18.34 -19.29 2.34
CA VAL A 581 18.34 -18.72 3.70
C VAL A 581 19.64 -17.94 3.93
N ASP A 582 19.49 -16.70 4.38
CA ASP A 582 20.63 -15.83 4.69
C ASP A 582 21.16 -16.07 6.10
N ILE A 583 20.25 -16.29 7.07
CA ILE A 583 20.60 -16.52 8.48
C ILE A 583 19.70 -17.62 9.04
N SER A 584 20.32 -18.72 9.47
CA SER A 584 19.63 -19.78 10.22
C SER A 584 19.73 -19.49 11.72
N VAL A 585 18.61 -19.63 12.43
CA VAL A 585 18.51 -19.38 13.87
C VAL A 585 17.80 -20.54 14.56
N LYS A 586 17.95 -20.70 15.87
CA LYS A 586 17.41 -21.85 16.60
C LYS A 586 15.91 -21.78 16.79
N ASN A 587 15.37 -20.58 16.99
CA ASN A 587 13.97 -20.36 17.33
C ASN A 587 13.52 -18.93 16.98
N GLU A 588 12.23 -18.65 17.16
CA GLU A 588 11.61 -17.37 16.84
C GLU A 588 12.08 -16.21 17.72
N GLU A 589 12.51 -16.46 18.97
CA GLU A 589 13.09 -15.42 19.83
C GLU A 589 14.40 -14.90 19.24
N GLU A 590 15.31 -15.81 18.88
CA GLU A 590 16.56 -15.46 18.19
C GLU A 590 16.29 -14.82 16.83
N ALA A 591 15.25 -15.27 16.09
CA ALA A 591 14.87 -14.68 14.82
C ALA A 591 14.51 -13.19 14.94
N VAL A 592 13.74 -12.83 15.98
CA VAL A 592 13.36 -11.44 16.25
C VAL A 592 14.58 -10.60 16.64
N GLU A 593 15.47 -11.11 17.49
CA GLU A 593 16.67 -10.37 17.90
C GLU A 593 17.63 -10.15 16.72
N VAL A 594 17.79 -11.14 15.85
CA VAL A 594 18.54 -10.98 14.60
C VAL A 594 17.87 -9.98 13.67
N ALA A 595 16.54 -9.98 13.55
CA ALA A 595 15.81 -9.02 12.74
C ALA A 595 15.98 -7.58 13.26
N LYS A 596 15.88 -7.36 14.58
CA LYS A 596 16.18 -6.07 15.23
C LYS A 596 17.61 -5.63 14.97
N LYS A 597 18.58 -6.53 15.12
CA LYS A 597 20.00 -6.24 14.85
C LYS A 597 20.23 -5.88 13.38
N TYR A 598 19.68 -6.66 12.45
CA TYR A 598 19.74 -6.40 11.01
C TYR A 598 19.14 -5.03 10.67
N LEU A 599 17.93 -4.73 11.16
CA LEU A 599 17.27 -3.45 10.91
C LEU A 599 18.11 -2.27 11.42
N SER A 600 18.79 -2.43 12.57
CA SER A 600 19.58 -1.37 13.19
C SER A 600 20.63 -0.76 12.25
N TYR A 601 21.23 -1.53 11.33
CA TYR A 601 22.23 -1.01 10.39
C TYR A 601 21.65 -0.01 9.38
N PHE A 602 20.34 -0.06 9.16
CA PHE A 602 19.60 0.83 8.26
C PHE A 602 18.96 2.03 8.99
N GLN A 603 18.95 2.00 10.33
CA GLN A 603 18.36 3.06 11.17
C GLN A 603 19.37 4.15 11.57
N GLY A 604 20.66 3.95 11.26
CA GLY A 604 21.72 4.93 11.43
C GLY A 604 22.78 4.55 12.47
N PRO A 605 23.58 5.53 12.94
CA PRO A 605 24.64 5.29 13.91
C PRO A 605 24.10 5.10 15.33
N ILE A 606 24.77 4.29 16.14
CA ILE A 606 24.53 4.17 17.59
C ILE A 606 25.53 5.04 18.37
N LYS A 607 25.12 5.51 19.56
CA LYS A 607 25.94 6.40 20.40
C LYS A 607 26.95 5.65 21.27
N GLU A 608 26.51 4.53 21.84
CA GLU A 608 27.34 3.71 22.72
C GLU A 608 27.95 2.56 21.92
N TRP A 609 29.27 2.45 21.99
CA TRP A 609 30.03 1.40 21.31
C TRP A 609 31.35 1.18 22.05
N LYS A 610 31.95 0.01 21.80
CA LYS A 610 33.24 -0.35 22.38
C LYS A 610 34.15 -0.90 21.28
N GLU A 611 35.39 -0.45 21.24
CA GLU A 611 36.38 -0.94 20.29
C GLU A 611 37.22 -2.09 20.85
N PRO A 612 37.66 -3.05 20.00
CA PRO A 612 38.66 -4.03 20.36
C PRO A 612 40.07 -3.42 20.43
N ASP A 613 41.02 -4.11 21.07
CA ASP A 613 42.43 -3.70 21.06
C ASP A 613 43.06 -3.93 19.67
N ALA A 614 43.11 -2.86 18.88
CA ALA A 614 43.58 -2.88 17.49
C ALA A 614 45.01 -3.42 17.32
N ARG A 615 45.85 -3.41 18.36
CA ARG A 615 47.22 -3.95 18.30
C ARG A 615 47.25 -5.45 18.03
N LYS A 616 46.17 -6.18 18.33
CA LYS A 616 46.04 -7.61 18.02
C LYS A 616 46.07 -7.88 16.52
N LEU A 617 45.60 -6.94 15.69
CA LEU A 617 45.59 -7.07 14.23
C LEU A 617 47.00 -7.23 13.64
N ARG A 618 48.02 -6.67 14.32
CA ARG A 618 49.44 -6.80 13.90
C ARG A 618 49.92 -8.26 13.85
N PHE A 619 49.27 -9.16 14.58
CA PHE A 619 49.63 -10.57 14.69
C PHE A 619 48.58 -11.51 14.07
N ALA A 620 47.48 -10.97 13.53
CA ALA A 620 46.39 -11.77 12.98
C ALA A 620 46.82 -12.54 11.71
N VAL A 621 47.68 -11.94 10.89
CA VAL A 621 48.21 -12.57 9.67
C VAL A 621 49.62 -13.13 9.94
N PRO A 622 49.84 -14.44 9.76
CA PRO A 622 51.16 -15.04 9.92
C PRO A 622 52.18 -14.49 8.90
N GLU A 623 53.41 -14.25 9.34
CA GLU A 623 54.52 -13.85 8.46
C GLU A 623 54.81 -14.89 7.36
N ASN A 624 54.59 -16.18 7.66
CA ASN A 624 54.65 -17.21 6.64
C ASN A 624 53.45 -17.08 5.69
N ARG A 625 53.71 -16.57 4.48
CA ARG A 625 52.72 -16.36 3.41
C ARG A 625 51.83 -17.57 3.07
N LEU A 626 52.29 -18.80 3.32
CA LEU A 626 51.53 -20.02 3.05
C LEU A 626 50.61 -20.43 4.20
N ARG A 627 50.78 -19.85 5.39
CA ARG A 627 50.03 -20.24 6.58
C ARG A 627 48.64 -19.58 6.58
N TYR A 628 47.63 -20.38 6.89
CA TYR A 628 46.24 -19.96 7.02
C TYR A 628 46.02 -19.07 8.26
N TYR A 629 45.01 -18.21 8.20
CA TYR A 629 44.41 -17.45 9.30
C TYR A 629 42.91 -17.29 9.01
N ASP A 630 42.08 -17.05 10.03
CA ASP A 630 40.65 -16.78 9.82
C ASP A 630 40.42 -15.28 9.55
N MET A 631 39.78 -14.96 8.43
CA MET A 631 39.41 -13.59 8.08
C MET A 631 38.37 -13.02 9.07
N ARG A 632 37.58 -13.87 9.73
CA ARG A 632 36.61 -13.43 10.75
C ARG A 632 37.29 -12.80 11.96
N ASP A 633 38.45 -13.31 12.38
CA ASP A 633 39.24 -12.71 13.46
C ASP A 633 39.69 -11.27 13.11
N ILE A 634 39.95 -11.00 11.83
CA ILE A 634 40.29 -9.65 11.34
C ILE A 634 39.05 -8.77 11.33
N ILE A 635 37.92 -9.27 10.84
CA ILE A 635 36.64 -8.54 10.85
C ILE A 635 36.27 -8.16 12.28
N GLU A 636 36.34 -9.09 13.23
CA GLU A 636 36.08 -8.83 14.66
C GLU A 636 37.10 -7.86 15.28
N GLY A 637 38.36 -7.92 14.87
CA GLY A 637 39.39 -6.99 15.34
C GLY A 637 39.26 -5.57 14.77
N ILE A 638 38.51 -5.39 13.67
CA ILE A 638 38.21 -4.08 13.07
C ILE A 638 36.87 -3.54 13.56
N ALA A 639 35.84 -4.38 13.68
CA ALA A 639 34.49 -3.98 14.05
C ALA A 639 34.39 -3.55 15.52
N ASP A 640 33.37 -2.75 15.85
CA ASP A 640 32.98 -2.54 17.25
C ASP A 640 32.51 -3.87 17.85
N ILE A 641 32.79 -4.08 19.14
CA ILE A 641 32.45 -5.32 19.86
C ILE A 641 30.94 -5.58 19.77
N ASP A 642 30.55 -6.84 19.55
CA ASP A 642 29.18 -7.33 19.36
C ASP A 642 28.42 -6.77 18.14
N SER A 643 29.08 -6.01 17.27
CA SER A 643 28.44 -5.37 16.11
C SER A 643 28.42 -6.22 14.84
N VAL A 644 29.11 -7.37 14.78
CA VAL A 644 29.18 -8.20 13.57
C VAL A 644 27.87 -8.98 13.37
N LEU A 645 27.35 -8.94 12.15
CA LEU A 645 26.27 -9.80 11.66
C LEU A 645 26.65 -10.32 10.26
N GLU A 646 27.05 -11.58 10.19
CA GLU A 646 27.41 -12.24 8.92
C GLU A 646 26.16 -12.70 8.16
N ILE A 647 26.14 -12.45 6.85
CA ILE A 647 25.03 -12.74 5.95
C ILE A 647 25.43 -13.88 5.00
N ARG A 648 24.55 -14.89 4.84
CA ARG A 648 24.77 -16.10 4.02
C ARG A 648 26.07 -16.83 4.38
N LYS A 649 26.39 -16.97 5.67
CA LYS A 649 27.66 -17.58 6.14
C LYS A 649 27.95 -18.94 5.48
N ASP A 650 26.92 -19.78 5.37
CA ASP A 650 27.03 -21.17 4.93
C ASP A 650 26.86 -21.37 3.41
N TRP A 651 26.65 -20.28 2.64
CA TRP A 651 26.62 -20.29 1.18
C TRP A 651 27.77 -19.46 0.59
N ALA A 652 28.39 -19.98 -0.46
CA ALA A 652 29.54 -19.37 -1.14
C ALA A 652 30.62 -18.87 -0.14
N PRO A 653 31.19 -19.76 0.68
CA PRO A 653 32.05 -19.37 1.81
C PRO A 653 33.38 -18.74 1.40
N GLY A 654 33.71 -18.71 0.11
CA GLY A 654 34.87 -18.00 -0.45
C GLY A 654 34.81 -16.49 -0.31
N ILE A 655 33.60 -15.92 -0.23
CA ILE A 655 33.35 -14.50 0.05
C ILE A 655 32.53 -14.38 1.33
N ILE A 656 33.05 -13.63 2.29
CA ILE A 656 32.36 -13.26 3.54
C ILE A 656 31.67 -11.94 3.30
N THR A 657 30.41 -11.85 3.70
CA THR A 657 29.59 -10.63 3.66
C THR A 657 29.01 -10.40 5.03
N SER A 658 29.21 -9.22 5.60
CA SER A 658 28.71 -8.92 6.96
C SER A 658 28.39 -7.46 7.15
N PHE A 659 27.36 -7.14 7.94
CA PHE A 659 27.19 -5.81 8.49
C PHE A 659 27.96 -5.69 9.81
N VAL A 660 28.63 -4.56 9.99
CA VAL A 660 29.38 -4.23 11.21
C VAL A 660 29.13 -2.78 11.60
N ARG A 661 29.67 -2.36 12.75
CA ARG A 661 29.80 -0.94 13.10
C ARG A 661 31.26 -0.56 13.33
N ILE A 662 31.61 0.67 13.00
CA ILE A 662 32.89 1.29 13.31
C ILE A 662 32.60 2.68 13.89
N GLU A 663 32.95 2.88 15.16
CA GLU A 663 32.55 4.06 15.95
C GLU A 663 31.03 4.29 15.91
N GLY A 664 30.27 3.21 16.05
CA GLY A 664 28.81 3.20 16.02
C GLY A 664 28.18 3.33 14.63
N LYS A 665 28.95 3.66 13.58
CA LYS A 665 28.43 3.85 12.21
C LYS A 665 28.32 2.52 11.46
N PRO A 666 27.20 2.23 10.77
CA PRO A 666 27.04 1.01 10.00
C PRO A 666 28.00 0.97 8.80
N VAL A 667 28.61 -0.20 8.58
CA VAL A 667 29.51 -0.49 7.44
C VAL A 667 29.23 -1.91 6.96
N GLY A 668 29.12 -2.11 5.65
CA GLY A 668 29.06 -3.42 5.02
C GLY A 668 30.48 -3.91 4.69
N ILE A 669 30.82 -5.14 5.04
CA ILE A 669 32.10 -5.77 4.71
C ILE A 669 31.92 -6.81 3.62
N VAL A 670 32.83 -6.79 2.65
CA VAL A 670 33.05 -7.89 1.69
C VAL A 670 34.50 -8.34 1.84
N ALA A 671 34.73 -9.61 2.12
CA ALA A 671 36.07 -10.11 2.39
C ALA A 671 36.32 -11.47 1.72
N ASN A 672 37.55 -11.70 1.24
CA ASN A 672 37.94 -13.03 0.79
C ASN A 672 38.16 -13.94 2.01
N ASN A 673 37.74 -15.21 1.90
CA ASN A 673 38.04 -16.24 2.91
C ASN A 673 39.23 -17.10 2.46
N PRO A 674 40.44 -16.94 3.04
CA PRO A 674 41.61 -17.73 2.65
C PRO A 674 41.44 -19.23 2.93
N GLY A 675 40.51 -19.62 3.80
CA GLY A 675 40.21 -21.01 4.13
C GLY A 675 39.43 -21.74 3.03
N HIS A 676 38.89 -21.02 2.04
CA HIS A 676 38.18 -21.59 0.91
C HIS A 676 38.86 -21.20 -0.39
N LEU A 677 39.35 -22.18 -1.15
CA LEU A 677 40.03 -21.95 -2.43
C LEU A 677 41.17 -20.92 -2.35
N SER A 678 41.84 -20.83 -1.19
CA SER A 678 42.86 -19.81 -0.89
C SER A 678 42.36 -18.36 -1.03
N GLY A 679 41.06 -18.10 -0.94
CA GLY A 679 40.45 -16.77 -1.13
C GLY A 679 40.12 -16.41 -2.59
N ALA A 680 40.23 -17.37 -3.52
CA ALA A 680 39.86 -17.15 -4.92
C ALA A 680 38.36 -16.88 -5.07
N ILE A 681 38.00 -16.09 -6.08
CA ILE A 681 36.61 -15.75 -6.39
C ILE A 681 36.07 -16.76 -7.42
N ASP A 682 35.14 -17.61 -7.00
CA ASP A 682 34.38 -18.51 -7.87
C ASP A 682 32.99 -17.93 -8.21
N SER A 683 32.19 -18.64 -9.00
CA SER A 683 30.89 -18.12 -9.46
C SER A 683 29.92 -17.81 -8.31
N PRO A 684 29.70 -18.70 -7.33
CA PRO A 684 28.86 -18.39 -6.17
C PRO A 684 29.42 -17.24 -5.32
N GLY A 685 30.74 -17.17 -5.12
CA GLY A 685 31.37 -16.07 -4.39
C GLY A 685 31.17 -14.73 -5.08
N ALA A 686 31.26 -14.70 -6.41
CA ALA A 686 31.02 -13.50 -7.20
C ALA A 686 29.56 -13.02 -7.11
N ASP A 687 28.59 -13.94 -7.13
CA ASP A 687 27.16 -13.61 -6.95
C ASP A 687 26.91 -13.04 -5.56
N LYS A 688 27.35 -13.74 -4.50
CA LYS A 688 27.21 -13.30 -3.10
C LYS A 688 27.78 -11.90 -2.88
N GLY A 689 29.02 -11.67 -3.31
CA GLY A 689 29.68 -10.37 -3.19
C GLY A 689 28.94 -9.28 -3.97
N SER A 690 28.52 -9.57 -5.20
CA SER A 690 27.80 -8.62 -6.05
C SER A 690 26.45 -8.20 -5.45
N ARG A 691 25.65 -9.16 -4.97
CA ARG A 691 24.35 -8.88 -4.34
C ARG A 691 24.52 -8.04 -3.09
N PHE A 692 25.48 -8.37 -2.23
CA PHE A 692 25.70 -7.63 -0.99
C PHE A 692 26.20 -6.20 -1.24
N ILE A 693 27.04 -5.98 -2.26
CA ILE A 693 27.43 -4.63 -2.68
C ILE A 693 26.21 -3.83 -3.16
N GLN A 694 25.29 -4.44 -3.93
CA GLN A 694 24.06 -3.76 -4.35
C GLN A 694 23.16 -3.41 -3.16
N LEU A 695 23.04 -4.31 -2.17
CA LEU A 695 22.29 -4.09 -0.94
C LEU A 695 22.86 -2.88 -0.17
N CYS A 696 24.17 -2.85 0.06
CA CYS A 696 24.82 -1.73 0.72
C CYS A 696 24.61 -0.42 -0.05
N ASP A 697 24.74 -0.46 -1.39
CA ASP A 697 24.58 0.72 -2.22
C ASP A 697 23.15 1.27 -2.24
N ALA A 698 22.13 0.40 -2.23
CA ALA A 698 20.72 0.80 -2.22
C ALA A 698 20.32 1.59 -0.95
N PHE A 699 21.04 1.39 0.15
CA PHE A 699 20.77 2.00 1.46
C PHE A 699 21.88 2.92 1.95
N ASP A 700 22.80 3.34 1.07
CA ASP A 700 23.90 4.26 1.39
C ASP A 700 24.81 3.77 2.54
N ILE A 701 24.93 2.45 2.74
CA ILE A 701 25.81 1.86 3.76
C ILE A 701 27.23 1.74 3.18
N PRO A 702 28.23 2.46 3.73
CA PRO A 702 29.62 2.39 3.25
C PRO A 702 30.16 0.96 3.21
N ILE A 703 30.99 0.67 2.21
CA ILE A 703 31.52 -0.66 1.96
C ILE A 703 33.00 -0.71 2.33
N LEU A 704 33.41 -1.69 3.11
CA LEU A 704 34.80 -2.04 3.39
C LEU A 704 35.14 -3.37 2.71
N SER A 705 36.07 -3.34 1.77
CA SER A 705 36.59 -4.51 1.08
C SER A 705 37.90 -4.97 1.70
N LEU A 706 37.92 -6.18 2.27
CA LEU A 706 39.11 -6.80 2.85
C LEU A 706 39.69 -7.84 1.89
N ILE A 707 40.84 -7.53 1.31
CA ILE A 707 41.37 -8.24 0.15
C ILE A 707 42.49 -9.21 0.57
N ASP A 708 42.22 -10.52 0.41
CA ASP A 708 43.23 -11.61 0.42
C ASP A 708 42.92 -12.58 -0.72
N CYS A 709 43.04 -12.07 -1.95
CA CYS A 709 42.57 -12.68 -3.18
C CYS A 709 43.72 -13.10 -4.10
N PRO A 710 43.86 -14.41 -4.43
CA PRO A 710 44.79 -14.91 -5.43
C PRO A 710 44.33 -14.68 -6.88
N GLY A 711 43.12 -14.13 -7.06
CA GLY A 711 42.50 -13.90 -8.37
C GLY A 711 41.11 -14.54 -8.47
N ILE A 712 40.50 -14.40 -9.64
CA ILE A 712 39.32 -15.17 -10.02
C ILE A 712 39.76 -16.63 -10.19
N MET A 713 38.93 -17.58 -9.75
CA MET A 713 39.18 -18.99 -9.93
C MET A 713 39.41 -19.32 -11.41
N VAL A 714 40.22 -20.33 -11.72
CA VAL A 714 40.53 -20.71 -13.10
C VAL A 714 40.40 -22.21 -13.29
N GLY A 715 40.29 -22.64 -14.54
CA GLY A 715 40.31 -24.05 -14.94
C GLY A 715 39.00 -24.52 -15.55
N PRO A 716 39.02 -25.58 -16.38
CA PRO A 716 37.86 -25.99 -17.18
C PRO A 716 36.59 -26.27 -16.37
N GLU A 717 36.70 -26.80 -15.14
CA GLU A 717 35.54 -27.07 -14.28
C GLU A 717 34.88 -25.78 -13.80
N SER A 718 35.67 -24.78 -13.43
CA SER A 718 35.16 -23.46 -13.03
C SER A 718 34.44 -22.79 -14.18
N GLU A 719 34.95 -22.89 -15.41
CA GLU A 719 34.30 -22.31 -16.60
C GLU A 719 32.92 -22.92 -16.91
N LYS A 720 32.68 -24.20 -16.56
CA LYS A 720 31.36 -24.84 -16.73
C LYS A 720 30.27 -24.17 -15.90
N THR A 721 30.63 -23.45 -14.84
CA THR A 721 29.71 -22.71 -13.98
C THR A 721 29.35 -21.32 -14.52
N ALA A 722 29.70 -21.03 -15.77
CA ALA A 722 29.55 -19.70 -16.39
C ALA A 722 30.33 -18.58 -15.68
N LEU A 723 31.50 -18.92 -15.11
CA LEU A 723 32.34 -18.06 -14.30
C LEU A 723 32.58 -16.67 -14.89
N ILE A 724 32.82 -16.55 -16.19
CA ILE A 724 33.01 -15.26 -16.86
C ILE A 724 31.85 -14.29 -16.58
N ARG A 725 30.59 -14.76 -16.61
CA ARG A 725 29.42 -13.92 -16.36
C ARG A 725 29.28 -13.57 -14.89
N HIS A 726 29.46 -14.54 -14.00
CA HIS A 726 29.37 -14.33 -12.55
C HIS A 726 30.46 -13.38 -12.05
N ALA A 727 31.72 -13.61 -12.40
CA ALA A 727 32.83 -12.72 -12.05
C ALA A 727 32.65 -11.30 -12.65
N ALA A 728 32.11 -11.18 -13.87
CA ALA A 728 31.81 -9.89 -14.46
C ALA A 728 30.75 -9.09 -13.69
N ARG A 729 29.84 -9.74 -12.93
CA ARG A 729 28.87 -9.03 -12.06
C ARG A 729 29.59 -8.13 -11.06
N MET A 730 30.69 -8.59 -10.45
CA MET A 730 31.43 -7.77 -9.47
C MET A 730 31.99 -6.50 -10.09
N PHE A 731 32.47 -6.55 -11.34
CA PHE A 731 32.94 -5.36 -12.05
C PHE A 731 31.79 -4.42 -12.42
N VAL A 732 30.69 -4.95 -12.98
CA VAL A 732 29.54 -4.13 -13.39
C VAL A 732 28.90 -3.47 -12.19
N VAL A 733 28.71 -4.20 -11.09
CA VAL A 733 28.16 -3.66 -9.84
C VAL A 733 29.14 -2.67 -9.23
N GLY A 734 30.39 -3.07 -8.99
CA GLY A 734 31.40 -2.26 -8.32
C GLY A 734 31.70 -0.94 -9.02
N ALA A 735 31.68 -0.90 -10.36
CA ALA A 735 31.88 0.33 -11.12
C ALA A 735 30.68 1.29 -11.10
N ASN A 736 29.50 0.83 -10.66
CA ASN A 736 28.23 1.57 -10.68
C ASN A 736 27.60 1.73 -9.29
N ILE A 737 28.41 1.68 -8.23
CA ILE A 737 27.98 2.12 -6.89
C ILE A 737 28.25 3.62 -6.75
N GLU A 738 27.41 4.32 -5.99
CA GLU A 738 27.66 5.71 -5.59
C GLU A 738 28.05 5.81 -4.10
N THR A 739 27.84 4.72 -3.37
CA THR A 739 28.17 4.57 -1.96
C THR A 739 29.69 4.40 -1.81
N PRO A 740 30.33 5.05 -0.82
CA PRO A 740 31.78 4.99 -0.69
C PRO A 740 32.25 3.56 -0.40
N MET A 741 33.18 3.09 -1.22
CA MET A 741 33.93 1.86 -1.00
C MET A 741 35.33 2.21 -0.48
N MET A 742 35.82 1.45 0.49
CA MET A 742 37.16 1.55 1.07
C MET A 742 37.80 0.17 0.98
N SER A 743 39.09 0.10 0.65
CA SER A 743 39.76 -1.18 0.43
C SER A 743 41.01 -1.30 1.29
N VAL A 744 41.14 -2.46 1.94
CA VAL A 744 42.32 -2.83 2.74
C VAL A 744 42.83 -4.17 2.24
N VAL A 745 44.03 -4.18 1.67
CA VAL A 745 44.71 -5.41 1.27
C VAL A 745 45.38 -6.01 2.50
N ILE A 746 44.90 -7.19 2.90
CA ILE A 746 45.36 -7.91 4.08
C ILE A 746 46.64 -8.70 3.75
N ARG A 747 46.63 -9.41 2.62
CA ARG A 747 47.78 -10.19 2.16
C ARG A 747 47.83 -10.29 0.63
N LYS A 748 47.09 -11.20 0.00
CA LYS A 748 47.19 -11.42 -1.45
C LYS A 748 46.32 -10.44 -2.23
N ALA A 749 46.88 -9.89 -3.30
CA ALA A 749 46.16 -9.05 -4.25
C ALA A 749 46.66 -9.32 -5.67
N TYR A 750 46.11 -10.37 -6.29
CA TYR A 750 46.52 -10.80 -7.63
C TYR A 750 45.42 -10.64 -8.69
N GLY A 751 45.84 -10.10 -9.84
CA GLY A 751 45.07 -10.05 -11.07
C GLY A 751 43.67 -9.43 -10.96
N LEU A 752 42.79 -9.85 -11.87
CA LEU A 752 41.43 -9.32 -12.00
C LEU A 752 40.57 -9.58 -10.75
N GLY A 753 40.84 -10.62 -9.97
CA GLY A 753 40.08 -10.90 -8.75
C GLY A 753 40.29 -9.83 -7.67
N ALA A 754 41.54 -9.41 -7.48
CA ALA A 754 41.83 -8.31 -6.55
C ALA A 754 41.22 -6.98 -7.05
N GLN A 755 41.28 -6.72 -8.36
CA GLN A 755 40.63 -5.54 -8.94
C GLN A 755 39.11 -5.57 -8.75
N ALA A 756 38.46 -6.72 -8.95
CA ALA A 756 37.02 -6.90 -8.73
C ALA A 756 36.62 -6.60 -7.28
N MET A 757 37.40 -7.06 -6.30
CA MET A 757 37.17 -6.77 -4.87
C MET A 757 37.24 -5.27 -4.56
N ALA A 758 38.02 -4.50 -5.31
CA ALA A 758 38.13 -3.05 -5.17
C ALA A 758 37.15 -2.27 -6.07
N GLY A 759 36.10 -2.91 -6.60
CA GLY A 759 35.11 -2.26 -7.47
C GLY A 759 35.55 -2.11 -8.94
N GLY A 760 36.63 -2.77 -9.34
CA GLY A 760 37.14 -2.84 -10.71
C GLY A 760 38.56 -2.29 -10.89
N SER A 761 39.06 -1.48 -9.94
CA SER A 761 40.44 -1.00 -9.91
C SER A 761 40.78 -0.47 -8.51
N PHE A 762 42.05 -0.53 -8.12
CA PHE A 762 42.54 0.02 -6.84
C PHE A 762 42.44 1.55 -6.72
N LYS A 763 41.99 2.24 -7.78
CA LYS A 763 41.72 3.68 -7.78
C LYS A 763 40.24 4.04 -7.75
N ILE A 764 39.34 3.06 -7.66
CA ILE A 764 37.90 3.27 -7.48
C ILE A 764 37.53 3.54 -6.02
N PRO A 765 38.06 2.79 -5.03
CA PRO A 765 37.77 3.06 -3.62
C PRO A 765 38.23 4.45 -3.21
N LEU A 766 37.59 5.00 -2.17
CA LEU A 766 37.99 6.26 -1.53
C LEU A 766 39.43 6.22 -1.04
N PHE A 767 39.86 5.05 -0.57
CA PHE A 767 41.26 4.70 -0.42
C PHE A 767 41.45 3.21 -0.70
N THR A 768 42.64 2.85 -1.20
CA THR A 768 43.14 1.48 -1.20
C THR A 768 44.48 1.46 -0.48
N VAL A 769 44.47 0.95 0.75
CA VAL A 769 45.67 0.79 1.59
C VAL A 769 46.00 -0.69 1.74
N THR A 770 47.20 -1.00 2.20
CA THR A 770 47.63 -2.38 2.45
C THR A 770 48.28 -2.52 3.81
N TRP A 771 48.12 -3.68 4.43
CA TRP A 771 48.95 -4.10 5.54
C TRP A 771 50.37 -4.45 5.05
N PRO A 772 51.38 -4.51 5.94
CA PRO A 772 52.76 -4.81 5.56
C PRO A 772 52.93 -6.21 4.93
N THR A 773 52.00 -7.12 5.22
CA THR A 773 51.90 -8.48 4.66
C THR A 773 51.41 -8.51 3.21
N GLY A 774 51.07 -7.37 2.62
CA GLY A 774 50.57 -7.27 1.25
C GLY A 774 51.56 -7.79 0.19
N GLU A 775 51.06 -8.64 -0.70
CA GLU A 775 51.75 -9.16 -1.88
C GLU A 775 50.89 -9.05 -3.14
N PHE A 776 51.51 -8.56 -4.22
CA PHE A 776 50.83 -8.04 -5.41
C PHE A 776 51.40 -8.65 -6.70
N GLY A 777 50.56 -8.71 -7.73
CA GLY A 777 50.98 -9.06 -9.08
C GLY A 777 49.82 -9.20 -10.07
N GLY A 778 50.10 -9.10 -11.37
CA GLY A 778 49.07 -9.31 -12.40
C GLY A 778 48.50 -10.74 -12.47
N MET A 779 49.27 -11.71 -11.97
CA MET A 779 48.89 -13.11 -11.77
C MET A 779 49.79 -13.73 -10.68
N GLY A 780 49.57 -14.99 -10.31
CA GLY A 780 50.47 -15.72 -9.41
C GLY A 780 51.92 -15.67 -9.90
N LEU A 781 52.84 -15.29 -9.02
CA LEU A 781 54.21 -14.91 -9.37
C LEU A 781 55.01 -16.11 -9.94
N GLU A 782 54.74 -17.31 -9.43
CA GLU A 782 55.32 -18.56 -9.93
C GLU A 782 54.94 -18.82 -11.41
N GLY A 783 53.70 -18.53 -11.77
CA GLY A 783 53.18 -18.66 -13.14
C GLY A 783 53.73 -17.57 -14.06
N ALA A 784 53.79 -16.32 -13.57
CA ALA A 784 54.36 -15.19 -14.29
C ALA A 784 55.83 -15.45 -14.68
N VAL A 785 56.64 -15.99 -13.77
CA VAL A 785 58.04 -16.34 -14.05
C VAL A 785 58.14 -17.44 -15.10
N LYS A 786 57.35 -18.53 -14.96
CA LYS A 786 57.35 -19.64 -15.92
C LYS A 786 56.99 -19.20 -17.34
N LEU A 787 56.02 -18.30 -17.47
CA LEU A 787 55.54 -17.83 -18.76
C LEU A 787 56.48 -16.76 -19.36
N GLY A 788 56.87 -15.78 -18.55
CA GLY A 788 57.67 -14.63 -18.97
C GLY A 788 59.13 -14.98 -19.28
N TYR A 789 59.72 -15.92 -18.54
CA TYR A 789 61.12 -16.34 -18.70
C TYR A 789 61.26 -17.75 -19.28
N ARG A 790 60.26 -18.21 -20.04
CA ARG A 790 60.23 -19.58 -20.57
C ARG A 790 61.48 -19.89 -21.41
N LYS A 791 61.86 -18.98 -22.31
CA LYS A 791 63.00 -19.17 -23.22
C LYS A 791 64.32 -19.21 -22.46
N GLU A 792 64.48 -18.35 -21.47
CA GLU A 792 65.65 -18.27 -20.60
C GLU A 792 65.80 -19.53 -19.75
N LEU A 793 64.70 -20.01 -19.16
CA LEU A 793 64.70 -21.24 -18.35
C LEU A 793 64.94 -22.49 -19.22
N GLU A 794 64.33 -22.58 -20.40
CA GLU A 794 64.55 -23.69 -21.36
C GLU A 794 66.00 -23.73 -21.87
N ALA A 795 66.65 -22.56 -22.02
CA ALA A 795 68.05 -22.46 -22.43
C ALA A 795 69.03 -23.05 -21.39
N ILE A 796 68.64 -23.11 -20.10
CA ILE A 796 69.45 -23.74 -19.04
C ILE A 796 69.27 -25.26 -19.13
N LYS A 797 70.29 -25.97 -19.64
CA LYS A 797 70.23 -27.44 -19.85
C LYS A 797 70.33 -28.27 -18.56
N ASP A 798 70.99 -27.74 -17.53
CA ASP A 798 71.13 -28.41 -16.23
C ASP A 798 69.85 -28.20 -15.38
N PRO A 799 69.12 -29.28 -15.03
CA PRO A 799 67.89 -29.17 -14.25
C PRO A 799 68.08 -28.50 -12.90
N LYS A 800 69.21 -28.72 -12.20
CA LYS A 800 69.46 -28.11 -10.89
C LYS A 800 69.63 -26.60 -11.01
N LYS A 801 70.47 -26.16 -11.96
CA LYS A 801 70.67 -24.72 -12.23
C LYS A 801 69.40 -24.04 -12.73
N ARG A 802 68.55 -24.76 -13.46
CA ARG A 802 67.24 -24.22 -13.90
C ARG A 802 66.32 -23.99 -12.72
N ILE A 803 66.26 -24.93 -11.76
CA ILE A 803 65.47 -24.78 -10.53
C ILE A 803 66.00 -23.60 -9.70
N GLU A 804 67.31 -23.50 -9.48
CA GLU A 804 67.91 -22.38 -8.74
C GLU A 804 67.61 -21.03 -9.40
N ALA A 805 67.73 -20.94 -10.74
CA ALA A 805 67.40 -19.73 -11.49
C ALA A 805 65.90 -19.38 -11.39
N TYR A 806 65.03 -20.38 -11.48
CA TYR A 806 63.60 -20.22 -11.32
C TYR A 806 63.24 -19.71 -9.92
N GLU A 807 63.74 -20.34 -8.87
CA GLU A 807 63.51 -19.95 -7.48
C GLU A 807 64.02 -18.53 -7.21
N LYS A 808 65.19 -18.18 -7.74
CA LYS A 808 65.73 -16.82 -7.66
C LYS A 808 64.81 -15.80 -8.36
N MET A 809 64.38 -16.07 -9.59
CA MET A 809 63.46 -15.18 -10.31
C MET A 809 62.11 -15.02 -9.61
N VAL A 810 61.60 -16.10 -8.99
CA VAL A 810 60.39 -16.05 -8.17
C VAL A 810 60.62 -15.17 -6.94
N ALA A 811 61.71 -15.37 -6.20
CA ALA A 811 62.05 -14.55 -5.03
C ALA A 811 62.20 -13.06 -5.39
N ASP A 812 62.85 -12.75 -6.52
CA ASP A 812 62.98 -11.38 -7.03
C ASP A 812 61.62 -10.79 -7.41
N SER A 813 60.72 -11.60 -7.99
CA SER A 813 59.34 -11.18 -8.28
C SER A 813 58.56 -10.90 -6.99
N TYR A 814 58.71 -11.72 -5.97
CA TYR A 814 58.13 -11.48 -4.64
C TYR A 814 58.66 -10.20 -4.02
N HIS A 815 59.97 -9.93 -4.12
CA HIS A 815 60.57 -8.70 -3.61
C HIS A 815 59.96 -7.46 -4.28
N ARG A 816 59.74 -7.50 -5.61
CA ARG A 816 59.07 -6.42 -6.35
C ARG A 816 57.57 -6.31 -6.04
N GLY A 817 56.91 -7.42 -5.74
CA GLY A 817 55.49 -7.48 -5.44
C GLY A 817 55.12 -7.15 -3.99
N ARG A 818 56.04 -6.70 -3.13
CA ARG A 818 55.71 -6.38 -1.72
C ARG A 818 54.99 -5.05 -1.60
N ALA A 819 54.16 -4.93 -0.57
CA ALA A 819 53.40 -3.72 -0.19
C ALA A 819 54.18 -2.40 -0.37
N VAL A 820 55.36 -2.28 0.23
CA VAL A 820 56.15 -1.03 0.19
C VAL A 820 56.58 -0.67 -1.23
N ASN A 821 56.93 -1.65 -2.05
CA ASN A 821 57.30 -1.39 -3.45
C ASN A 821 56.08 -1.06 -4.30
N MET A 822 54.93 -1.68 -4.05
CA MET A 822 53.67 -1.33 -4.71
C MET A 822 53.25 0.11 -4.41
N ALA A 823 53.31 0.51 -3.12
CA ALA A 823 53.00 1.86 -2.67
C ALA A 823 54.01 2.90 -3.19
N SER A 824 55.29 2.56 -3.33
CA SER A 824 56.29 3.50 -3.89
C SER A 824 56.03 3.87 -5.36
N HIS A 825 55.24 3.05 -6.06
CA HIS A 825 54.77 3.33 -7.44
C HIS A 825 53.37 3.98 -7.45
N PHE A 826 52.82 4.30 -6.29
CA PHE A 826 51.48 4.88 -6.09
C PHE A 826 50.34 4.06 -6.72
N GLU A 827 50.54 2.75 -6.87
CA GLU A 827 49.46 1.83 -7.27
C GLU A 827 48.46 1.61 -6.13
N LEU A 828 48.88 1.92 -4.89
CA LEU A 828 48.10 1.98 -3.66
C LEU A 828 48.29 3.36 -3.01
N ASP A 829 47.45 3.72 -2.06
CA ASP A 829 47.52 5.03 -1.41
C ASP A 829 48.50 5.04 -0.23
N ASP A 830 48.60 3.94 0.54
CA ASP A 830 49.61 3.80 1.59
C ASP A 830 49.82 2.33 2.05
N VAL A 831 50.92 2.10 2.77
CA VAL A 831 51.15 0.90 3.61
C VAL A 831 50.95 1.29 5.07
N ILE A 832 49.97 0.71 5.72
CA ILE A 832 49.53 1.14 7.07
C ILE A 832 49.89 0.10 8.13
N ASP A 833 50.02 0.54 9.38
CA ASP A 833 49.99 -0.38 10.53
C ASP A 833 48.59 -1.03 10.60
N PRO A 834 48.46 -2.37 10.70
CA PRO A 834 47.17 -3.02 10.87
C PRO A 834 46.28 -2.40 11.97
N ALA A 835 46.89 -1.89 13.04
CA ALA A 835 46.19 -1.24 14.14
C ALA A 835 45.54 0.11 13.76
N GLU A 836 45.94 0.74 12.66
CA GLU A 836 45.40 2.02 12.18
C GLU A 836 44.22 1.85 11.22
N THR A 837 43.84 0.62 10.87
CA THR A 837 42.76 0.34 9.91
C THR A 837 41.46 1.07 10.25
N ARG A 838 41.06 1.07 11.53
CA ARG A 838 39.86 1.79 12.02
C ARG A 838 39.97 3.31 11.82
N ASN A 839 41.14 3.88 12.08
CA ASN A 839 41.38 5.32 11.93
C ASN A 839 41.26 5.76 10.48
N TRP A 840 41.78 4.97 9.54
CA TRP A 840 41.64 5.23 8.10
C TRP A 840 40.16 5.25 7.68
N ILE A 841 39.40 4.23 8.07
CA ILE A 841 37.97 4.13 7.76
C ILE A 841 37.20 5.31 8.35
N SER A 842 37.40 5.58 9.64
CA SER A 842 36.71 6.66 10.37
C SER A 842 37.03 8.04 9.79
N SER A 843 38.31 8.35 9.56
CA SER A 843 38.75 9.63 8.99
C SER A 843 38.26 9.83 7.57
N ALA A 844 38.27 8.79 6.74
CA ALA A 844 37.80 8.86 5.37
C ALA A 844 36.29 9.15 5.34
N LEU A 845 35.48 8.43 6.13
CA LEU A 845 34.04 8.67 6.22
C LEU A 845 33.69 10.03 6.82
N LYS A 846 34.46 10.52 7.80
CA LYS A 846 34.29 11.88 8.37
C LYS A 846 34.62 13.00 7.37
N SER A 847 35.42 12.70 6.34
CA SER A 847 35.83 13.67 5.32
C SER A 847 34.81 13.81 4.18
N LEU A 848 33.80 12.93 4.10
CA LEU A 848 32.75 13.00 3.10
C LEU A 848 31.59 13.89 3.59
N PRO A 849 30.92 14.62 2.68
CA PRO A 849 29.70 15.33 3.02
C PRO A 849 28.57 14.35 3.39
N PRO A 850 27.64 14.75 4.28
CA PRO A 850 26.48 13.92 4.60
C PRO A 850 25.64 13.70 3.33
N LYS A 851 25.22 12.45 3.08
CA LYS A 851 24.28 12.11 2.01
C LYS A 851 22.88 11.91 2.59
N SER A 852 21.87 12.40 1.87
CA SER A 852 20.46 12.12 2.15
C SER A 852 19.86 11.36 0.97
N ARG A 853 19.27 10.20 1.25
CA ARG A 853 18.56 9.41 0.26
C ARG A 853 17.19 10.00 -0.01
N SER A 854 16.73 9.97 -1.26
CA SER A 854 15.31 10.18 -1.60
C SER A 854 14.84 9.09 -2.56
N GLY A 855 13.84 8.31 -2.14
CA GLY A 855 13.34 7.17 -2.90
C GLY A 855 14.39 6.10 -3.21
N LYS A 856 14.19 5.40 -4.33
CA LYS A 856 15.05 4.29 -4.77
C LYS A 856 16.32 4.78 -5.48
N LYS A 857 17.47 4.28 -5.05
CA LYS A 857 18.74 4.44 -5.77
C LYS A 857 18.92 3.43 -6.90
N ARG A 858 18.43 2.21 -6.67
CA ARG A 858 18.42 1.10 -7.64
C ARG A 858 16.97 0.69 -7.87
N PRO A 859 16.58 0.26 -9.09
CA PRO A 859 15.19 -0.13 -9.36
C PRO A 859 14.70 -1.26 -8.43
N ASN A 860 15.61 -2.15 -8.05
CA ASN A 860 15.47 -3.21 -7.08
C ASN A 860 16.86 -3.64 -6.59
N ILE A 861 16.90 -4.46 -5.54
CA ILE A 861 18.05 -5.27 -5.16
C ILE A 861 17.83 -6.64 -5.80
N ASP A 862 18.82 -7.17 -6.52
CA ASP A 862 18.73 -8.51 -7.10
C ASP A 862 18.57 -9.55 -5.97
N THR A 863 17.66 -10.51 -6.14
CA THR A 863 17.45 -11.60 -5.17
C THR A 863 18.64 -12.57 -5.14
N TRP A 864 19.51 -12.54 -6.16
CA TRP A 864 20.65 -13.44 -6.30
C TRP A 864 22.03 -12.78 -6.29
#